data_AF-A0A8H7Y6W4-F1
#
_entry.id   AF-A0A8H7Y6W4-F1
#
_cell.length_a   1.000
_cell.length_b   1.000
_cell.length_c   1.000
_cell.angle_alpha   90.00
_cell.angle_beta   90.00
_cell.angle_gamma   90.00
#
_symmetry.space_group_name_H-M   'P 1'
#
loop_
_entity.id
_entity.type
_entity.pdbx_description
1 polymer ?
#
loop_
_entity_poly.entity_id
_entity_poly.type
_entity_poly.pdbx_seq_one_letter_code
_entity_poly.pdbx_strand_id
1 'polypeptide(L)'
;MGLLPSSSLLLISLLSTAVGVLGGSATTLPAPGQPTRTGTIGGFELIGNSLVSAQQIFLATPDKVFFVDKVEGNPTQINGHPAWASEWALSSNNQRPMDALTNTFCAGGNVLGNGTWLNVGGNQAITYGGQPAASQTGGGAYDDPDGRQSIRLLTPCDDESCDWVLSPDQIDQRWYPTVETLEDGSAIILGGCRNGGYVNDARQDNPTYEFFPPKGDPILSPILQNTLPANLFPLTWLLPSGLLLIQSNWATVTLDYKSNTETPLDDIPDAVRVYPASAGNIMLPLTPANNYTATILFCGGSNVQPSQWTQKSFIVPSYPASASCVKITPDISGSYVQDDDLPIARSMANFIALPDGKILNLNGASMGTAGYGNDSWAIGHSYATSPVLTPAIYDPEAANGTRWSSDGLQASTVPRMYHSSATLLPDGSVMVSGSNPNPDYTVGPDVEYPTEYRTEIFYPPYYNKRRPQPKGLLSQYSYGGSSFDVVLDSDDLFGDVQNLNKTKVVIIRTGFSTHAMNMGQRYVELASSYTGFAANNTGVLHVSQLPPNPAIIAPGPAFIFVVVNGVPSVGQQVMLGSGSIGKQKKLTVADLPPTNIVQGSSAAGSSNQDSKNSAVSAYVTSGWLYALCCGVAILMASGL
;
A
#
# COMPACT_ATOMS: atom_id res chain seq x y z
N MET A 1 -28.97 -19.00 -60.53
CA MET A 1 -29.93 -17.87 -60.56
C MET A 1 -31.06 -18.20 -59.60
N GLY A 2 -31.18 -17.43 -58.51
CA GLY A 2 -32.19 -17.67 -57.47
C GLY A 2 -31.79 -16.97 -56.18
N LEU A 3 -32.25 -15.73 -56.03
CA LEU A 3 -32.22 -14.94 -54.81
C LEU A 3 -33.30 -15.44 -53.83
N LEU A 4 -32.99 -15.51 -52.54
CA LEU A 4 -33.76 -14.92 -51.42
C LEU A 4 -32.99 -15.17 -50.09
N PRO A 5 -33.08 -14.26 -49.10
CA PRO A 5 -32.20 -14.22 -47.93
C PRO A 5 -32.81 -14.91 -46.70
N SER A 6 -31.99 -15.58 -45.91
CA SER A 6 -32.34 -16.05 -44.56
C SER A 6 -31.73 -15.13 -43.52
N SER A 7 -32.61 -14.52 -42.74
CA SER A 7 -32.36 -13.68 -41.58
C SER A 7 -31.62 -14.46 -40.48
N SER A 8 -30.45 -13.98 -40.06
CA SER A 8 -29.82 -14.40 -38.81
C SER A 8 -30.08 -13.34 -37.76
N LEU A 9 -30.92 -13.68 -36.77
CA LEU A 9 -31.10 -12.89 -35.56
C LEU A 9 -29.76 -12.83 -34.80
N LEU A 10 -29.20 -11.63 -34.65
CA LEU A 10 -28.24 -11.34 -33.60
C LEU A 10 -28.99 -11.35 -32.26
N LEU A 11 -28.77 -12.39 -31.43
CA LEU A 11 -29.03 -12.29 -30.00
C LEU A 11 -27.92 -11.42 -29.40
N ILE A 12 -28.21 -10.14 -29.22
CA ILE A 12 -27.43 -9.27 -28.34
C ILE A 12 -27.85 -9.63 -26.92
N SER A 13 -27.02 -10.40 -26.21
CA SER A 13 -27.16 -10.56 -24.76
C SER A 13 -26.76 -9.23 -24.11
N LEU A 14 -27.76 -8.37 -23.87
CA LEU A 14 -27.63 -7.29 -22.90
C LEU A 14 -27.44 -7.93 -21.52
N LEU A 15 -26.20 -8.14 -21.10
CA LEU A 15 -25.88 -8.23 -19.68
C LEU A 15 -26.14 -6.83 -19.10
N SER A 16 -27.33 -6.65 -18.54
CA SER A 16 -27.60 -5.59 -17.59
C SER A 16 -26.65 -5.78 -16.41
N THR A 17 -25.56 -5.03 -16.40
CA THR A 17 -24.78 -4.80 -15.19
C THR A 17 -25.70 -4.10 -14.21
N ALA A 18 -26.21 -4.86 -13.24
CA ALA A 18 -26.81 -4.29 -12.05
C ALA A 18 -25.69 -3.56 -11.31
N VAL A 19 -25.53 -2.26 -11.61
CA VAL A 19 -24.77 -1.33 -10.77
C VAL A 19 -25.58 -1.20 -9.49
N GLY A 20 -25.31 -2.11 -8.56
CA GLY A 20 -25.76 -1.98 -7.18
C GLY A 20 -25.08 -0.77 -6.58
N VAL A 21 -25.75 0.38 -6.59
CA VAL A 21 -25.43 1.49 -5.70
C VAL A 21 -25.79 1.01 -4.29
N LEU A 22 -24.89 0.28 -3.65
CA LEU A 22 -24.94 0.03 -2.22
C LEU A 22 -24.55 1.34 -1.52
N GLY A 23 -25.50 2.27 -1.46
CA GLY A 23 -25.49 3.36 -0.48
C GLY A 23 -25.77 2.81 0.93
N GLY A 24 -24.98 1.84 1.38
CA GLY A 24 -25.07 1.29 2.73
C GLY A 24 -24.71 2.38 3.74
N SER A 25 -25.56 2.57 4.75
CA SER A 25 -25.13 3.33 5.93
C SER A 25 -23.91 2.64 6.55
N ALA A 26 -22.90 3.41 6.95
CA ALA A 26 -21.72 2.87 7.62
C ALA A 26 -22.16 2.03 8.83
N THR A 27 -21.69 0.79 8.89
CA THR A 27 -21.97 -0.13 10.00
C THR A 27 -20.79 -0.15 10.94
N THR A 28 -21.04 -0.28 12.24
CA THR A 28 -19.98 -0.52 13.21
C THR A 28 -19.37 -1.91 13.00
N LEU A 29 -18.05 -1.98 12.87
CA LEU A 29 -17.31 -3.23 12.79
C LEU A 29 -17.22 -3.91 14.17
N PRO A 30 -17.11 -5.26 14.21
CA PRO A 30 -16.77 -5.97 15.44
C PRO A 30 -15.39 -5.54 15.96
N ALA A 31 -15.09 -5.74 17.25
CA ALA A 31 -13.77 -5.42 17.78
C ALA A 31 -12.67 -6.29 17.10
N PRO A 32 -11.47 -5.75 16.83
CA PRO A 32 -10.45 -6.39 15.98
C PRO A 32 -9.74 -7.64 16.55
N GLY A 33 -10.17 -8.20 17.68
CA GLY A 33 -9.57 -9.42 18.24
C GLY A 33 -8.09 -9.29 18.62
N GLN A 34 -7.35 -10.41 18.63
CA GLN A 34 -5.90 -10.44 18.88
C GLN A 34 -5.19 -11.15 17.71
N PRO A 35 -3.90 -10.87 17.47
CA PRO A 35 -3.07 -11.62 16.55
C PRO A 35 -3.08 -13.10 16.94
N THR A 36 -3.17 -13.97 15.94
CA THR A 36 -3.16 -15.42 16.14
C THR A 36 -1.74 -16.00 16.18
N ARG A 37 -0.74 -15.17 15.88
CA ARG A 37 0.68 -15.54 15.79
C ARG A 37 1.51 -14.78 16.82
N THR A 38 2.65 -15.35 17.15
CA THR A 38 3.72 -14.70 17.91
C THR A 38 5.02 -14.91 17.16
N GLY A 39 5.95 -13.95 17.25
CA GLY A 39 7.19 -14.01 16.49
C GLY A 39 8.41 -13.54 17.27
N THR A 40 9.58 -13.69 16.65
CA THR A 40 10.83 -13.11 17.16
C THR A 40 10.80 -11.61 16.93
N ILE A 41 10.64 -10.83 17.99
CA ILE A 41 10.58 -9.37 17.91
C ILE A 41 11.86 -8.81 17.26
N GLY A 42 11.67 -7.94 16.28
CA GLY A 42 12.73 -7.36 15.45
C GLY A 42 13.37 -8.35 14.48
N GLY A 43 12.86 -9.58 14.39
CA GLY A 43 13.38 -10.64 13.52
C GLY A 43 12.38 -11.11 12.48
N PHE A 44 12.81 -12.13 11.73
CA PHE A 44 12.10 -12.72 10.60
C PHE A 44 11.75 -14.19 10.89
N GLU A 45 10.63 -14.65 10.34
CA GLU A 45 10.22 -16.06 10.34
C GLU A 45 9.86 -16.50 8.92
N LEU A 46 10.43 -17.61 8.47
CA LEU A 46 10.05 -18.26 7.21
C LEU A 46 8.70 -18.97 7.36
N ILE A 47 7.73 -18.61 6.52
CA ILE A 47 6.35 -19.13 6.63
C ILE A 47 5.90 -20.05 5.49
N GLY A 48 6.75 -20.27 4.48
CA GLY A 48 6.48 -21.15 3.35
C GLY A 48 6.93 -20.56 2.01
N ASN A 49 6.42 -21.08 0.90
CA ASN A 49 6.76 -20.61 -0.45
C ASN A 49 5.55 -19.97 -1.13
N SER A 50 5.73 -18.83 -1.83
CA SER A 50 4.68 -18.08 -2.53
C SER A 50 4.22 -18.68 -3.86
N LEU A 51 4.65 -19.90 -4.20
CA LEU A 51 4.45 -20.60 -5.49
C LEU A 51 5.10 -19.97 -6.73
N VAL A 52 5.26 -18.65 -6.72
CA VAL A 52 5.90 -17.80 -7.75
C VAL A 52 6.77 -16.77 -7.04
N SER A 53 7.74 -16.15 -7.72
CA SER A 53 8.56 -15.11 -7.11
C SER A 53 7.72 -13.83 -6.93
N ALA A 54 7.72 -13.28 -5.73
CA ALA A 54 6.93 -12.10 -5.38
C ALA A 54 7.55 -10.80 -5.91
N GLN A 55 7.71 -10.69 -7.24
CA GLN A 55 8.15 -9.46 -7.87
C GLN A 55 7.17 -8.31 -7.61
N GLN A 56 5.88 -8.64 -7.44
CA GLN A 56 4.81 -7.71 -7.13
C GLN A 56 3.97 -8.32 -6.00
N ILE A 57 3.62 -7.54 -4.99
CA ILE A 57 2.82 -7.98 -3.85
C ILE A 57 1.83 -6.90 -3.41
N PHE A 58 0.61 -7.30 -3.08
CA PHE A 58 -0.37 -6.42 -2.47
C PHE A 58 -1.32 -7.17 -1.53
N LEU A 59 -1.71 -6.50 -0.43
CA LEU A 59 -2.71 -6.98 0.51
C LEU A 59 -4.08 -6.46 0.08
N ALA A 60 -4.97 -7.35 -0.36
CA ALA A 60 -6.22 -6.95 -0.98
C ALA A 60 -7.45 -7.10 -0.06
N THR A 61 -7.42 -8.07 0.86
CA THR A 61 -8.43 -8.29 1.91
C THR A 61 -7.72 -8.50 3.26
N PRO A 62 -8.44 -8.61 4.39
CA PRO A 62 -7.82 -8.99 5.66
C PRO A 62 -7.13 -10.35 5.65
N ASP A 63 -7.48 -11.24 4.72
CA ASP A 63 -6.93 -12.60 4.67
C ASP A 63 -6.07 -12.88 3.43
N LYS A 64 -6.19 -12.08 2.36
CA LYS A 64 -5.59 -12.41 1.06
C LYS A 64 -4.47 -11.45 0.66
N VAL A 65 -3.28 -12.02 0.50
CA VAL A 65 -2.13 -11.38 -0.13
C VAL A 65 -1.92 -11.97 -1.51
N PHE A 66 -1.78 -11.13 -2.51
CA PHE A 66 -1.58 -11.54 -3.90
C PHE A 66 -0.14 -11.33 -4.31
N PHE A 67 0.39 -12.28 -5.07
CA PHE A 67 1.73 -12.27 -5.64
C PHE A 67 1.62 -12.33 -7.15
N VAL A 68 2.37 -11.47 -7.83
CA VAL A 68 2.52 -11.50 -9.28
C VAL A 68 4.01 -11.47 -9.60
N ASP A 69 4.41 -12.36 -10.49
CA ASP A 69 5.78 -12.59 -10.92
C ASP A 69 5.98 -12.13 -12.36
N LYS A 70 7.19 -12.28 -12.85
CA LYS A 70 7.44 -12.38 -14.28
C LYS A 70 7.07 -13.76 -14.81
N VAL A 71 6.89 -13.84 -16.11
CA VAL A 71 6.79 -15.12 -16.80
C VAL A 71 8.17 -15.76 -16.86
N GLU A 72 8.26 -17.01 -16.44
CA GLU A 72 9.45 -17.84 -16.52
C GLU A 72 9.06 -19.32 -16.34
N GLY A 73 10.04 -20.23 -16.36
CA GLY A 73 9.86 -21.66 -16.13
C GLY A 73 9.53 -22.04 -14.68
N ASN A 74 8.59 -21.32 -14.04
CA ASN A 74 8.14 -21.58 -12.70
C ASN A 74 7.65 -23.04 -12.55
N PRO A 75 8.02 -23.75 -11.47
CA PRO A 75 7.68 -25.16 -11.31
C PRO A 75 6.18 -25.38 -11.05
N THR A 76 5.52 -24.41 -10.40
CA THR A 76 4.07 -24.44 -10.20
C THR A 76 3.36 -24.28 -11.54
N GLN A 77 2.43 -25.16 -11.87
CA GLN A 77 1.69 -25.14 -13.13
C GLN A 77 0.23 -24.76 -12.90
N ILE A 78 -0.38 -24.08 -13.87
CA ILE A 78 -1.80 -23.78 -13.96
C ILE A 78 -2.22 -23.86 -15.43
N ASN A 79 -3.38 -24.44 -15.72
CA ASN A 79 -3.95 -24.50 -17.08
C ASN A 79 -2.99 -25.00 -18.20
N GLY A 80 -1.95 -25.77 -17.87
CA GLY A 80 -0.98 -26.29 -18.84
C GLY A 80 0.25 -25.41 -19.09
N HIS A 81 0.44 -24.34 -18.32
CA HIS A 81 1.62 -23.47 -18.36
C HIS A 81 2.15 -23.15 -16.94
N PRO A 82 3.39 -22.63 -16.80
CA PRO A 82 3.87 -22.13 -15.51
C PRO A 82 2.98 -21.02 -14.95
N ALA A 83 2.70 -21.07 -13.65
CA ALA A 83 2.04 -19.98 -12.96
C ALA A 83 3.01 -18.81 -12.78
N TRP A 84 2.53 -17.58 -12.97
CA TRP A 84 3.23 -16.35 -12.61
C TRP A 84 2.38 -15.42 -11.73
N ALA A 85 1.30 -15.95 -11.14
CA ALA A 85 0.56 -15.30 -10.09
C ALA A 85 0.08 -16.33 -9.07
N SER A 86 -0.14 -15.86 -7.84
CA SER A 86 -0.74 -16.66 -6.77
C SER A 86 -1.42 -15.77 -5.73
N GLU A 87 -2.28 -16.36 -4.92
CA GLU A 87 -2.79 -15.75 -3.69
C GLU A 87 -2.35 -16.57 -2.48
N TRP A 88 -2.31 -15.93 -1.32
CA TRP A 88 -2.02 -16.54 -0.02
C TRP A 88 -3.06 -16.13 1.00
N ALA A 89 -3.68 -17.14 1.61
CA ALA A 89 -4.61 -17.00 2.73
C ALA A 89 -3.82 -16.97 4.06
N LEU A 90 -3.86 -15.85 4.77
CA LEU A 90 -3.11 -15.63 6.01
C LEU A 90 -3.61 -16.54 7.14
N SER A 91 -4.92 -16.76 7.20
CA SER A 91 -5.62 -17.55 8.21
C SER A 91 -5.24 -19.02 8.18
N SER A 92 -5.16 -19.61 6.98
CA SER A 92 -4.83 -21.02 6.78
C SER A 92 -3.37 -21.27 6.42
N ASN A 93 -2.61 -20.20 6.12
CA ASN A 93 -1.24 -20.27 5.62
C ASN A 93 -1.08 -21.11 4.34
N ASN A 94 -2.07 -21.04 3.44
CA ASN A 94 -2.09 -21.78 2.17
C ASN A 94 -2.04 -20.84 0.97
N GLN A 95 -1.59 -21.36 -0.16
CA GLN A 95 -1.47 -20.64 -1.42
C GLN A 95 -2.27 -21.31 -2.53
N ARG A 96 -2.76 -20.50 -3.48
CA ARG A 96 -3.42 -20.96 -4.70
C ARG A 96 -2.74 -20.30 -5.91
N PRO A 97 -2.32 -21.05 -6.94
CA PRO A 97 -1.83 -20.44 -8.17
C PRO A 97 -2.99 -19.75 -8.90
N MET A 98 -2.69 -18.65 -9.58
CA MET A 98 -3.65 -17.86 -10.32
C MET A 98 -3.15 -17.63 -11.75
N ASP A 99 -4.10 -17.49 -12.67
CA ASP A 99 -3.82 -17.19 -14.07
C ASP A 99 -3.93 -15.67 -14.28
N ALA A 100 -2.81 -15.01 -14.61
CA ALA A 100 -2.76 -13.57 -14.86
C ALA A 100 -2.86 -13.20 -16.37
N LEU A 101 -3.25 -14.16 -17.21
CA LEU A 101 -3.73 -14.04 -18.61
C LEU A 101 -2.75 -13.52 -19.66
N THR A 102 -1.89 -12.54 -19.34
CA THR A 102 -0.86 -11.98 -20.23
C THR A 102 0.39 -11.65 -19.42
N ASN A 103 1.54 -11.45 -20.07
CA ASN A 103 2.83 -11.32 -19.38
C ASN A 103 2.92 -10.06 -18.48
N THR A 104 2.91 -10.27 -17.15
CA THR A 104 2.87 -9.24 -16.10
C THR A 104 4.24 -8.67 -15.74
N PHE A 105 5.33 -9.21 -16.29
CA PHE A 105 6.67 -8.79 -15.95
C PHE A 105 6.79 -7.28 -16.18
N CYS A 106 7.19 -6.53 -15.15
CA CYS A 106 7.40 -5.07 -15.21
C CYS A 106 6.14 -4.22 -15.27
N ALA A 107 4.98 -4.79 -14.98
CA ALA A 107 3.74 -4.02 -14.80
C ALA A 107 3.80 -3.12 -13.55
N GLY A 108 3.07 -2.01 -13.60
CA GLY A 108 2.73 -1.19 -12.44
C GLY A 108 1.35 -1.58 -11.89
N GLY A 109 0.98 -1.10 -10.71
CA GLY A 109 -0.31 -1.43 -10.12
C GLY A 109 -0.76 -0.46 -9.03
N ASN A 110 -2.07 -0.44 -8.76
CA ASN A 110 -2.69 0.32 -7.68
C ASN A 110 -4.14 -0.16 -7.48
N VAL A 111 -4.87 0.42 -6.52
CA VAL A 111 -6.27 0.07 -6.24
C VAL A 111 -7.21 1.23 -6.56
N LEU A 112 -8.31 0.93 -7.24
CA LEU A 112 -9.32 1.92 -7.63
C LEU A 112 -10.28 2.25 -6.48
N GLY A 113 -11.02 3.35 -6.65
CA GLY A 113 -12.02 3.82 -5.68
C GLY A 113 -13.16 2.83 -5.41
N ASN A 114 -13.39 1.86 -6.30
CA ASN A 114 -14.35 0.77 -6.12
C ASN A 114 -13.77 -0.51 -5.49
N GLY A 115 -12.47 -0.54 -5.20
CA GLY A 115 -11.77 -1.71 -4.62
C GLY A 115 -11.22 -2.71 -5.62
N THR A 116 -11.38 -2.49 -6.93
CA THR A 116 -10.71 -3.29 -7.96
C THR A 116 -9.23 -2.93 -8.02
N TRP A 117 -8.35 -3.93 -7.95
CA TRP A 117 -6.91 -3.79 -8.12
C TRP A 117 -6.53 -3.83 -9.60
N LEU A 118 -5.53 -3.03 -9.95
CA LEU A 118 -4.96 -2.90 -11.28
C LEU A 118 -3.57 -3.52 -11.35
N ASN A 119 -3.30 -4.21 -12.46
CA ASN A 119 -1.96 -4.53 -12.93
C ASN A 119 -1.86 -4.09 -14.40
N VAL A 120 -0.96 -3.15 -14.68
CA VAL A 120 -0.97 -2.33 -15.90
C VAL A 120 0.36 -2.42 -16.62
N GLY A 121 0.31 -2.69 -17.92
CA GLY A 121 1.48 -2.91 -18.75
C GLY A 121 2.07 -4.29 -18.52
N GLY A 122 3.35 -4.45 -18.84
CA GLY A 122 4.03 -5.72 -18.69
C GLY A 122 5.13 -5.89 -19.73
N ASN A 123 5.31 -7.12 -20.20
CA ASN A 123 6.29 -7.46 -21.22
C ASN A 123 5.64 -8.04 -22.47
N GLN A 124 6.39 -8.02 -23.56
CA GLN A 124 6.10 -8.88 -24.70
C GLN A 124 6.19 -10.36 -24.30
N ALA A 125 5.59 -11.23 -25.10
CA ALA A 125 5.69 -12.68 -24.91
C ALA A 125 7.14 -13.17 -25.00
N ILE A 126 7.52 -14.15 -24.17
CA ILE A 126 8.88 -14.68 -24.06
C ILE A 126 8.98 -16.20 -24.21
N THR A 127 10.20 -16.69 -24.41
CA THR A 127 10.59 -18.10 -24.33
C THR A 127 11.76 -18.25 -23.34
N TYR A 128 12.34 -19.43 -23.26
CA TYR A 128 13.45 -19.77 -22.36
C TYR A 128 14.53 -18.67 -22.28
N GLY A 129 14.99 -18.38 -21.07
CA GLY A 129 16.00 -17.35 -20.81
C GLY A 129 15.48 -15.92 -21.01
N GLY A 130 14.16 -15.72 -20.92
CA GLY A 130 13.51 -14.42 -21.09
C GLY A 130 13.63 -13.84 -22.51
N GLN A 131 13.92 -14.68 -23.51
CA GLN A 131 14.09 -14.24 -24.89
C GLN A 131 12.74 -13.95 -25.57
N PRO A 132 12.66 -13.02 -26.53
CA PRO A 132 11.43 -12.76 -27.27
C PRO A 132 10.82 -14.03 -27.88
N ALA A 133 9.53 -14.28 -27.64
CA ALA A 133 8.80 -15.35 -28.31
C ALA A 133 8.45 -14.96 -29.76
N ALA A 134 8.42 -15.96 -30.64
CA ALA A 134 8.00 -15.76 -32.03
C ALA A 134 6.51 -15.41 -32.15
N SER A 135 5.67 -15.96 -31.27
CA SER A 135 4.25 -15.62 -31.13
C SER A 135 4.08 -14.63 -29.99
N GLN A 136 3.22 -13.62 -30.19
CA GLN A 136 2.89 -12.59 -29.19
C GLN A 136 1.46 -12.75 -28.64
N THR A 137 0.74 -13.77 -29.10
CA THR A 137 -0.66 -14.06 -28.71
C THR A 137 -0.76 -15.29 -27.81
N GLY A 138 0.34 -15.70 -27.17
CA GLY A 138 0.47 -16.95 -26.43
C GLY A 138 1.05 -18.09 -27.26
N GLY A 139 1.10 -19.28 -26.66
CA GLY A 139 1.81 -20.47 -27.10
C GLY A 139 3.28 -20.51 -26.66
N GLY A 140 4.03 -21.48 -27.19
CA GLY A 140 5.45 -21.64 -26.85
C GLY A 140 5.68 -22.32 -25.50
N ALA A 141 6.74 -21.93 -24.80
CA ALA A 141 7.14 -22.58 -23.54
C ALA A 141 6.26 -22.20 -22.35
N TYR A 142 5.76 -20.96 -22.34
CA TYR A 142 5.08 -20.37 -21.17
C TYR A 142 3.65 -19.91 -21.42
N ASP A 143 3.17 -19.94 -22.68
CA ASP A 143 1.82 -19.49 -23.07
C ASP A 143 1.48 -18.09 -22.55
N ASP A 144 2.36 -17.12 -22.80
CA ASP A 144 2.29 -15.78 -22.24
C ASP A 144 2.03 -14.70 -23.30
N PRO A 145 0.78 -14.38 -23.65
CA PRO A 145 0.50 -13.29 -24.58
C PRO A 145 1.08 -11.94 -24.12
N ASP A 146 1.36 -11.05 -25.08
CA ASP A 146 1.95 -9.73 -24.85
C ASP A 146 1.10 -8.91 -23.85
N GLY A 147 1.75 -8.51 -22.75
CA GLY A 147 1.15 -7.76 -21.67
C GLY A 147 1.32 -6.25 -21.77
N ARG A 148 2.12 -5.72 -22.68
CA ARG A 148 2.54 -4.29 -22.66
C ARG A 148 1.39 -3.29 -22.78
N GLN A 149 0.28 -3.69 -23.41
CA GLN A 149 -0.92 -2.87 -23.54
C GLN A 149 -2.06 -3.28 -22.59
N SER A 150 -1.81 -4.29 -21.76
CA SER A 150 -2.83 -4.91 -20.93
C SER A 150 -3.13 -4.09 -19.67
N ILE A 151 -4.40 -4.05 -19.30
CA ILE A 151 -4.86 -3.74 -17.95
C ILE A 151 -5.54 -4.99 -17.42
N ARG A 152 -4.95 -5.61 -16.40
CA ARG A 152 -5.51 -6.75 -15.69
C ARG A 152 -6.19 -6.24 -14.42
N LEU A 153 -7.41 -6.68 -14.20
CA LEU A 153 -8.28 -6.28 -13.11
C LEU A 153 -8.48 -7.45 -12.17
N LEU A 154 -8.39 -7.20 -10.87
CA LEU A 154 -8.74 -8.18 -9.84
C LEU A 154 -9.70 -7.55 -8.85
N THR A 155 -10.89 -8.13 -8.69
CA THR A 155 -11.78 -7.81 -7.58
C THR A 155 -11.58 -8.88 -6.50
N PRO A 156 -10.99 -8.55 -5.36
CA PRO A 156 -10.59 -9.55 -4.36
C PRO A 156 -11.78 -10.25 -3.71
N CYS A 157 -11.55 -11.47 -3.26
CA CYS A 157 -12.50 -12.34 -2.58
C CYS A 157 -11.74 -13.24 -1.59
N ASP A 158 -12.41 -13.70 -0.53
CA ASP A 158 -11.79 -14.60 0.45
C ASP A 158 -12.08 -16.09 0.16
N ASP A 159 -13.08 -16.38 -0.69
CA ASP A 159 -13.57 -17.73 -1.01
C ASP A 159 -12.94 -18.34 -2.28
N GLU A 160 -11.87 -17.72 -2.78
CA GLU A 160 -11.10 -18.18 -3.94
C GLU A 160 -11.86 -18.14 -5.28
N SER A 161 -13.02 -17.47 -5.34
CA SER A 161 -13.84 -17.38 -6.56
C SER A 161 -13.42 -16.26 -7.53
N CYS A 162 -12.38 -15.50 -7.20
CA CYS A 162 -11.92 -14.33 -7.93
C CYS A 162 -10.64 -14.68 -8.70
N ASP A 163 -10.59 -14.23 -9.94
CA ASP A 163 -9.43 -14.36 -10.82
C ASP A 163 -9.17 -13.04 -11.55
N TRP A 164 -8.01 -12.95 -12.19
CA TRP A 164 -7.69 -11.82 -13.04
C TRP A 164 -8.59 -11.81 -14.26
N VAL A 165 -9.06 -10.62 -14.63
CA VAL A 165 -9.79 -10.40 -15.89
C VAL A 165 -9.14 -9.27 -16.67
N LEU A 166 -9.14 -9.39 -18.00
CA LEU A 166 -8.64 -8.31 -18.85
C LEU A 166 -9.70 -7.22 -18.99
N SER A 167 -9.25 -5.97 -18.85
CA SER A 167 -10.02 -4.82 -19.28
C SER A 167 -10.25 -4.88 -20.79
N PRO A 168 -11.44 -4.48 -21.29
CA PRO A 168 -11.65 -4.27 -22.72
C PRO A 168 -10.87 -3.06 -23.26
N ASP A 169 -10.52 -2.12 -22.37
CA ASP A 169 -9.70 -0.96 -22.71
C ASP A 169 -8.21 -1.34 -22.66
N GLN A 170 -7.47 -0.85 -23.65
CA GLN A 170 -6.02 -1.01 -23.75
C GLN A 170 -5.32 0.33 -23.51
N ILE A 171 -4.07 0.25 -23.08
CA ILE A 171 -3.17 1.40 -22.91
C ILE A 171 -2.12 1.42 -24.03
N ASP A 172 -1.35 2.51 -24.15
CA ASP A 172 -0.12 2.46 -24.93
C ASP A 172 0.87 1.44 -24.33
N GLN A 173 1.82 0.95 -25.11
CA GLN A 173 2.79 -0.04 -24.64
C GLN A 173 3.64 0.52 -23.49
N ARG A 174 3.61 -0.18 -22.35
CA ARG A 174 4.34 0.22 -21.15
C ARG A 174 4.98 -0.98 -20.44
N TRP A 175 6.29 -0.90 -20.30
CA TRP A 175 7.15 -1.64 -19.39
C TRP A 175 7.68 -0.67 -18.33
N TYR A 176 7.61 -1.04 -17.05
CA TYR A 176 7.89 -0.16 -15.89
C TYR A 176 7.06 1.14 -15.82
N PRO A 177 5.72 1.11 -16.00
CA PRO A 177 4.88 2.28 -15.73
C PRO A 177 4.64 2.48 -14.23
N THR A 178 4.49 3.73 -13.80
CA THR A 178 3.95 4.04 -12.47
C THR A 178 2.43 4.24 -12.54
N VAL A 179 1.70 3.76 -11.53
CA VAL A 179 0.25 3.94 -11.42
C VAL A 179 -0.08 4.63 -10.10
N GLU A 180 -0.78 5.77 -10.15
CA GLU A 180 -1.24 6.49 -8.96
C GLU A 180 -2.76 6.68 -8.99
N THR A 181 -3.41 6.47 -7.85
CA THR A 181 -4.86 6.65 -7.71
C THR A 181 -5.19 8.11 -7.41
N LEU A 182 -6.15 8.67 -8.15
CA LEU A 182 -6.55 10.08 -8.10
C LEU A 182 -7.67 10.34 -7.08
N GLU A 183 -7.98 11.61 -6.84
CA GLU A 183 -8.97 12.03 -5.85
C GLU A 183 -10.42 11.61 -6.18
N ASP A 184 -10.67 11.16 -7.42
CA ASP A 184 -11.94 10.58 -7.88
C ASP A 184 -11.92 9.04 -7.85
N GLY A 185 -10.82 8.39 -7.44
CA GLY A 185 -10.68 6.94 -7.43
C GLY A 185 -10.39 6.31 -8.79
N SER A 186 -10.22 7.11 -9.85
CA SER A 186 -9.59 6.64 -11.09
C SER A 186 -8.06 6.55 -10.93
N ALA A 187 -7.37 5.98 -11.90
CA ALA A 187 -5.92 5.90 -11.90
C ALA A 187 -5.31 6.76 -13.03
N ILE A 188 -4.13 7.32 -12.77
CA ILE A 188 -3.22 7.84 -13.78
C ILE A 188 -2.07 6.83 -13.97
N ILE A 189 -1.67 6.61 -15.22
CA ILE A 189 -0.63 5.66 -15.63
C ILE A 189 0.47 6.47 -16.31
N LEU A 190 1.70 6.46 -15.77
CA LEU A 190 2.79 7.34 -16.18
C LEU A 190 3.99 6.56 -16.70
N GLY A 191 4.52 7.00 -17.84
CA GLY A 191 5.83 6.60 -18.32
C GLY A 191 5.98 5.13 -18.65
N GLY A 192 7.21 4.66 -18.52
CA GLY A 192 7.65 3.36 -18.97
C GLY A 192 8.28 3.42 -20.36
N CYS A 193 8.62 2.27 -20.91
CA CYS A 193 9.13 2.11 -22.26
C CYS A 193 8.35 1.05 -23.02
N ARG A 194 8.42 1.07 -24.35
CA ARG A 194 7.67 0.14 -25.20
C ARG A 194 8.32 -1.23 -25.27
N ASN A 195 9.60 -1.37 -24.94
CA ASN A 195 10.28 -2.67 -24.88
C ASN A 195 11.17 -2.71 -23.63
N GLY A 196 11.39 -3.92 -23.09
CA GLY A 196 12.21 -4.09 -21.89
C GLY A 196 13.70 -3.83 -22.11
N GLY A 197 14.38 -3.37 -21.05
CA GLY A 197 15.82 -3.12 -21.05
C GLY A 197 16.34 -2.73 -19.66
N TYR A 198 17.66 -2.68 -19.51
CA TYR A 198 18.28 -2.28 -18.24
C TYR A 198 18.13 -0.77 -17.98
N VAL A 199 18.39 0.06 -18.98
CA VAL A 199 18.09 1.50 -18.98
C VAL A 199 17.37 1.86 -20.28
N ASN A 200 16.61 2.95 -20.25
CA ASN A 200 15.75 3.36 -21.35
C ASN A 200 16.52 4.17 -22.41
N ASP A 201 15.92 4.32 -23.59
CA ASP A 201 16.44 5.18 -24.66
C ASP A 201 15.31 5.77 -25.52
N ALA A 202 15.63 6.85 -26.23
CA ALA A 202 14.66 7.64 -26.99
C ALA A 202 13.92 6.87 -28.12
N ARG A 203 14.40 5.69 -28.54
CA ARG A 203 13.75 4.89 -29.60
C ARG A 203 12.58 4.08 -29.07
N GLN A 204 12.58 3.77 -27.78
CA GLN A 204 11.58 2.93 -27.13
C GLN A 204 10.83 3.64 -26.01
N ASP A 205 11.29 4.79 -25.56
CA ASP A 205 10.68 5.58 -24.49
C ASP A 205 9.18 5.85 -24.73
N ASN A 206 8.36 5.68 -23.68
CA ASN A 206 6.98 6.13 -23.68
C ASN A 206 6.85 7.35 -22.75
N PRO A 207 7.06 8.58 -23.25
CA PRO A 207 7.08 9.78 -22.44
C PRO A 207 5.67 10.33 -22.15
N THR A 208 4.65 9.48 -22.05
CA THR A 208 3.26 9.93 -21.89
C THR A 208 2.66 9.47 -20.57
N TYR A 209 1.58 10.12 -20.16
CA TYR A 209 0.63 9.57 -19.19
C TYR A 209 -0.76 9.42 -19.79
N GLU A 210 -1.54 8.49 -19.25
CA GLU A 210 -2.94 8.25 -19.61
C GLU A 210 -3.73 7.81 -18.37
N PHE A 211 -5.03 7.50 -18.51
CA PHE A 211 -5.93 7.28 -17.38
C PHE A 211 -6.70 5.97 -17.48
N PHE A 212 -7.05 5.41 -16.33
CA PHE A 212 -8.01 4.33 -16.23
C PHE A 212 -9.14 4.66 -15.22
N PRO A 213 -10.42 4.64 -15.61
CA PRO A 213 -10.93 4.43 -16.98
C PRO A 213 -10.42 5.50 -17.97
N PRO A 214 -10.43 5.22 -19.29
CA PRO A 214 -9.89 6.14 -20.29
C PRO A 214 -10.54 7.54 -20.26
N LYS A 215 -9.72 8.59 -20.30
CA LYS A 215 -10.15 10.01 -20.33
C LYS A 215 -9.74 10.75 -21.61
N GLY A 216 -9.27 10.01 -22.63
CA GLY A 216 -8.76 10.56 -23.89
C GLY A 216 -7.47 9.86 -24.31
N ASP A 217 -6.80 10.42 -25.31
CA ASP A 217 -5.51 9.93 -25.80
C ASP A 217 -4.38 10.16 -24.78
N PRO A 218 -3.30 9.37 -24.81
CA PRO A 218 -2.11 9.62 -23.99
C PRO A 218 -1.52 11.01 -24.19
N ILE A 219 -1.06 11.62 -23.09
CA ILE A 219 -0.60 13.00 -23.03
C ILE A 219 0.91 13.02 -22.81
N LEU A 220 1.65 13.74 -23.66
CA LEU A 220 3.10 13.91 -23.53
C LEU A 220 3.46 14.63 -22.22
N SER A 221 4.45 14.10 -21.52
CA SER A 221 5.01 14.65 -20.28
C SER A 221 6.49 14.98 -20.47
N PRO A 222 6.87 16.28 -20.45
CA PRO A 222 8.24 16.71 -20.60
C PRO A 222 9.23 16.07 -19.63
N ILE A 223 8.88 15.90 -18.34
CA ILE A 223 9.78 15.22 -17.39
C ILE A 223 10.11 13.79 -17.85
N LEU A 224 9.12 13.03 -18.35
CA LEU A 224 9.33 11.65 -18.78
C LEU A 224 10.22 11.58 -20.03
N GLN A 225 10.07 12.52 -20.97
CA GLN A 225 10.90 12.62 -22.18
C GLN A 225 12.35 13.02 -21.90
N ASN A 226 12.56 13.96 -20.96
CA ASN A 226 13.84 14.64 -20.78
C ASN A 226 14.75 13.99 -19.72
N THR A 227 14.31 12.90 -19.08
CA THR A 227 15.02 12.26 -17.96
C THR A 227 15.67 10.93 -18.30
N LEU A 228 15.82 10.60 -19.59
CA LEU A 228 16.59 9.43 -20.03
C LEU A 228 18.04 9.45 -19.49
N PRO A 229 18.69 8.28 -19.32
CA PRO A 229 18.17 6.93 -19.58
C PRO A 229 17.56 6.25 -18.33
N ALA A 230 17.59 6.89 -17.16
CA ALA A 230 17.05 6.37 -15.90
C ALA A 230 15.73 7.05 -15.54
N ASN A 231 14.66 6.75 -16.28
CA ASN A 231 13.33 7.38 -16.16
C ASN A 231 12.17 6.38 -15.99
N LEU A 232 12.46 5.11 -15.74
CA LEU A 232 11.46 4.06 -15.60
C LEU A 232 10.95 3.98 -14.16
N PHE A 233 9.68 3.58 -13.98
CA PHE A 233 8.95 3.74 -12.72
C PHE A 233 9.15 5.13 -12.09
N PRO A 234 8.75 6.21 -12.77
CA PRO A 234 8.85 7.56 -12.21
C PRO A 234 8.13 7.63 -10.87
N LEU A 235 8.80 8.07 -9.81
CA LEU A 235 8.25 8.05 -8.46
C LEU A 235 7.19 9.16 -8.33
N THR A 236 5.94 8.76 -8.11
CA THR A 236 4.78 9.65 -8.25
C THR A 236 3.87 9.61 -7.02
N TRP A 237 3.38 10.77 -6.59
CA TRP A 237 2.40 10.88 -5.49
C TRP A 237 1.35 11.97 -5.74
N LEU A 238 0.08 11.65 -5.48
CA LEU A 238 -0.99 12.65 -5.36
C LEU A 238 -0.83 13.49 -4.08
N LEU A 239 -0.62 14.79 -4.24
CA LEU A 239 -0.42 15.74 -3.15
C LEU A 239 -1.76 16.30 -2.63
N PRO A 240 -1.82 16.78 -1.38
CA PRO A 240 -2.99 17.45 -0.82
C PRO A 240 -3.50 18.63 -1.67
N SER A 241 -2.63 19.33 -2.41
CA SER A 241 -3.03 20.36 -3.38
C SER A 241 -3.86 19.84 -4.56
N GLY A 242 -3.84 18.53 -4.82
CA GLY A 242 -4.42 17.89 -6.01
C GLY A 242 -3.48 17.84 -7.20
N LEU A 243 -2.23 18.30 -7.05
CA LEU A 243 -1.14 18.10 -8.00
C LEU A 243 -0.49 16.73 -7.78
N LEU A 244 0.23 16.24 -8.79
CA LEU A 244 1.10 15.07 -8.66
C LEU A 244 2.55 15.54 -8.49
N LEU A 245 3.27 15.06 -7.48
CA LEU A 245 4.74 15.12 -7.50
C LEU A 245 5.24 14.00 -8.42
N ILE A 246 6.17 14.30 -9.32
CA ILE A 246 6.86 13.30 -10.15
C ILE A 246 8.37 13.51 -10.01
N GLN A 247 9.08 12.48 -9.59
CA GLN A 247 10.54 12.43 -9.53
C GLN A 247 11.05 11.39 -10.54
N SER A 248 11.92 11.81 -11.45
CA SER A 248 12.50 10.95 -12.50
C SER A 248 13.95 11.33 -12.77
N ASN A 249 14.85 10.34 -12.80
CA ASN A 249 16.30 10.54 -12.86
C ASN A 249 16.78 11.54 -11.79
N TRP A 250 17.31 12.70 -12.22
CA TRP A 250 17.68 13.82 -11.35
C TRP A 250 16.56 14.87 -11.21
N ALA A 251 15.61 14.92 -12.14
CA ALA A 251 14.61 15.98 -12.19
C ALA A 251 13.41 15.70 -11.28
N THR A 252 12.76 16.79 -10.86
CA THR A 252 11.52 16.77 -10.09
C THR A 252 10.55 17.81 -10.64
N VAL A 253 9.28 17.47 -10.81
CA VAL A 253 8.21 18.42 -11.18
C VAL A 253 6.97 18.19 -10.32
N THR A 254 6.11 19.21 -10.22
CA THR A 254 4.69 18.99 -9.99
C THR A 254 3.93 18.99 -11.31
N LEU A 255 2.97 18.08 -11.47
CA LEU A 255 2.06 18.01 -12.60
C LEU A 255 0.64 18.36 -12.16
N ASP A 256 0.07 19.41 -12.75
CA ASP A 256 -1.38 19.60 -12.80
C ASP A 256 -1.93 18.80 -13.98
N TYR A 257 -2.39 17.57 -13.71
CA TYR A 257 -2.89 16.66 -14.72
C TYR A 257 -4.23 17.11 -15.35
N LYS A 258 -4.90 18.13 -14.78
CA LYS A 258 -6.17 18.67 -15.32
C LYS A 258 -5.92 19.74 -16.37
N SER A 259 -4.82 20.49 -16.23
CA SER A 259 -4.38 21.50 -17.19
C SER A 259 -3.21 21.05 -18.06
N ASN A 260 -2.66 19.85 -17.80
CA ASN A 260 -1.47 19.28 -18.44
C ASN A 260 -0.24 20.19 -18.29
N THR A 261 -0.05 20.77 -17.10
CA THR A 261 1.04 21.71 -16.82
C THR A 261 2.04 21.12 -15.85
N GLU A 262 3.31 21.05 -16.25
CA GLU A 262 4.43 20.69 -15.38
C GLU A 262 5.14 21.94 -14.85
N THR A 263 5.37 21.98 -13.54
CA THR A 263 6.17 23.02 -12.88
C THR A 263 7.45 22.38 -12.33
N PRO A 264 8.63 22.77 -12.84
CA PRO A 264 9.90 22.29 -12.30
C PRO A 264 10.09 22.67 -10.83
N LEU A 265 10.61 21.72 -10.07
CA LEU A 265 11.17 21.91 -8.74
C LEU A 265 12.69 21.75 -8.82
N ASP A 266 13.39 21.89 -7.70
CA ASP A 266 14.83 21.60 -7.67
C ASP A 266 15.09 20.12 -8.02
N ASP A 267 16.22 19.87 -8.66
CA ASP A 267 16.70 18.50 -8.92
C ASP A 267 17.00 17.80 -7.60
N ILE A 268 16.75 16.48 -7.54
CA ILE A 268 17.07 15.68 -6.36
C ILE A 268 18.59 15.65 -6.15
N PRO A 269 19.09 15.91 -4.93
CA PRO A 269 20.53 15.88 -4.70
C PRO A 269 21.03 14.45 -4.47
N ASP A 270 22.36 14.32 -4.55
CA ASP A 270 23.19 13.19 -4.14
C ASP A 270 23.10 11.90 -4.98
N ALA A 271 21.90 11.46 -5.39
CA ALA A 271 21.73 10.19 -6.08
C ALA A 271 20.44 10.10 -6.89
N VAL A 272 20.48 9.33 -7.98
CA VAL A 272 19.29 8.88 -8.70
C VAL A 272 18.49 7.94 -7.80
N ARG A 273 17.16 8.11 -7.78
CA ARG A 273 16.26 7.34 -6.89
C ARG A 273 15.33 6.38 -7.65
N VAL A 274 14.98 6.69 -8.89
CA VAL A 274 14.15 5.81 -9.74
C VAL A 274 14.92 4.58 -10.23
N TYR A 275 14.24 3.63 -10.87
CA TYR A 275 14.90 2.49 -11.49
C TYR A 275 15.94 2.94 -12.54
N PRO A 276 17.13 2.31 -12.61
CA PRO A 276 17.57 1.14 -11.85
C PRO A 276 18.22 1.44 -10.50
N ALA A 277 18.50 2.69 -10.16
CA ALA A 277 19.09 3.03 -8.87
C ALA A 277 18.20 2.62 -7.68
N SER A 278 16.87 2.73 -7.82
CA SER A 278 15.84 2.12 -6.95
C SER A 278 16.04 2.40 -5.45
N ALA A 279 15.95 3.65 -5.05
CA ALA A 279 16.03 4.08 -3.65
C ALA A 279 14.75 3.73 -2.87
N GLY A 280 14.88 3.60 -1.56
CA GLY A 280 13.73 3.58 -0.66
C GLY A 280 13.02 4.94 -0.68
N ASN A 281 11.71 4.93 -0.81
CA ASN A 281 10.92 6.14 -0.96
C ASN A 281 9.53 6.00 -0.32
N ILE A 282 9.02 7.07 0.29
CA ILE A 282 7.70 7.08 0.93
C ILE A 282 7.18 8.51 1.18
N MET A 283 5.87 8.69 1.16
CA MET A 283 5.24 9.88 1.76
C MET A 283 5.15 9.68 3.28
N LEU A 284 5.76 10.59 4.05
CA LEU A 284 5.70 10.58 5.50
C LEU A 284 4.26 10.72 6.03
N PRO A 285 3.97 10.26 7.26
CA PRO A 285 2.65 10.33 7.88
C PRO A 285 1.94 11.69 7.71
N LEU A 286 0.71 11.66 7.17
CA LEU A 286 -0.16 12.84 7.11
C LEU A 286 -0.98 12.90 8.39
N THR A 287 -0.76 13.92 9.23
CA THR A 287 -1.34 13.98 10.57
C THR A 287 -2.01 15.32 10.85
N PRO A 288 -2.91 15.41 11.85
CA PRO A 288 -3.43 16.70 12.30
C PRO A 288 -2.31 17.67 12.71
N ALA A 289 -1.24 17.16 13.33
CA ALA A 289 -0.12 17.97 13.81
C ALA A 289 0.67 18.66 12.69
N ASN A 290 0.76 18.06 11.51
CA ASN A 290 1.41 18.66 10.34
C ASN A 290 0.42 19.24 9.32
N ASN A 291 -0.85 19.42 9.70
CA ASN A 291 -1.93 19.86 8.83
C ASN A 291 -2.08 19.00 7.56
N TYR A 292 -1.76 17.70 7.65
CA TYR A 292 -1.76 16.77 6.52
C TYR A 292 -0.88 17.21 5.36
N THR A 293 0.21 17.92 5.64
CA THR A 293 1.15 18.41 4.63
C THR A 293 2.01 17.25 4.12
N ALA A 294 2.02 17.02 2.81
CA ALA A 294 2.80 15.95 2.21
C ALA A 294 4.30 16.27 2.18
N THR A 295 5.08 15.42 2.86
CA THR A 295 6.54 15.39 2.76
C THR A 295 6.96 14.01 2.26
N ILE A 296 7.82 13.97 1.25
CA ILE A 296 8.29 12.74 0.63
C ILE A 296 9.76 12.55 1.02
N LEU A 297 10.08 11.37 1.56
CA LEU A 297 11.43 10.96 1.94
C LEU A 297 11.99 10.02 0.87
N PHE A 298 13.23 10.26 0.46
CA PHE A 298 14.01 9.41 -0.45
C PHE A 298 15.33 9.05 0.20
N CYS A 299 15.71 7.78 0.19
CA CYS A 299 16.90 7.28 0.86
C CYS A 299 17.55 6.16 0.06
N GLY A 300 18.87 6.26 -0.13
CA GLY A 300 19.62 5.26 -0.89
C GLY A 300 19.61 5.49 -2.41
N GLY A 301 19.68 4.43 -3.20
CA GLY A 301 19.84 4.56 -4.65
C GLY A 301 21.32 4.64 -5.06
N SER A 302 21.63 5.34 -6.15
CA SER A 302 23.00 5.35 -6.71
C SER A 302 23.34 6.68 -7.39
N ASN A 303 24.55 7.19 -7.12
CA ASN A 303 25.05 8.46 -7.68
C ASN A 303 25.64 8.28 -9.10
N VAL A 304 24.86 7.68 -10.00
CA VAL A 304 25.29 7.45 -11.38
C VAL A 304 24.80 8.60 -12.25
N GLN A 305 25.73 9.27 -12.91
CA GLN A 305 25.41 10.38 -13.81
C GLN A 305 24.74 9.88 -15.09
N PRO A 306 23.87 10.68 -15.75
CA PRO A 306 23.11 10.24 -16.93
C PRO A 306 23.98 9.59 -18.03
N SER A 307 25.16 10.15 -18.27
CA SER A 307 26.09 9.67 -19.29
C SER A 307 26.86 8.40 -18.93
N GLN A 308 26.85 7.98 -17.65
CA GLN A 308 27.55 6.79 -17.16
C GLN A 308 26.74 5.50 -17.34
N TRP A 309 25.41 5.58 -17.29
CA TRP A 309 24.50 4.42 -17.36
C TRP A 309 24.74 3.51 -18.57
N THR A 310 25.16 4.09 -19.70
CA THR A 310 25.39 3.36 -20.97
C THR A 310 26.87 3.15 -21.28
N GLN A 311 27.78 3.51 -20.37
CA GLN A 311 29.21 3.32 -20.58
C GLN A 311 29.60 1.87 -20.35
N LYS A 312 30.35 1.29 -21.29
CA LYS A 312 30.89 -0.08 -21.14
C LYS A 312 31.83 -0.24 -19.95
N SER A 313 32.44 0.86 -19.48
CA SER A 313 33.29 0.89 -18.29
C SER A 313 32.50 0.92 -16.98
N PHE A 314 31.18 1.11 -17.04
CA PHE A 314 30.34 1.09 -15.84
C PHE A 314 30.08 -0.37 -15.44
N ILE A 315 30.88 -0.85 -14.47
CA ILE A 315 30.74 -2.18 -13.91
C ILE A 315 29.80 -2.11 -12.71
N VAL A 316 28.52 -2.40 -12.95
CA VAL A 316 27.42 -2.09 -12.02
C VAL A 316 27.64 -2.65 -10.60
N PRO A 317 27.95 -3.95 -10.39
CA PRO A 317 28.07 -4.52 -9.04
C PRO A 317 29.27 -4.00 -8.25
N SER A 318 30.17 -3.25 -8.89
CA SER A 318 31.32 -2.60 -8.24
C SER A 318 31.03 -1.18 -7.75
N TYR A 319 29.85 -0.64 -8.08
CA TYR A 319 29.46 0.72 -7.74
C TYR A 319 28.69 0.76 -6.40
N PRO A 320 29.10 1.57 -5.41
CA PRO A 320 28.43 1.60 -4.12
C PRO A 320 27.05 2.26 -4.22
N ALA A 321 26.11 1.75 -3.43
CA ALA A 321 24.86 2.43 -3.18
C ALA A 321 25.09 3.72 -2.38
N SER A 322 24.14 4.65 -2.44
CA SER A 322 24.12 5.85 -1.61
C SER A 322 23.57 5.52 -0.21
N ALA A 323 24.00 6.27 0.80
CA ALA A 323 23.34 6.33 2.11
C ALA A 323 22.45 7.57 2.27
N SER A 324 22.59 8.55 1.36
CA SER A 324 21.92 9.86 1.49
C SER A 324 20.42 9.71 1.61
N CYS A 325 19.85 10.45 2.54
CA CYS A 325 18.42 10.66 2.70
C CYS A 325 18.07 12.13 2.51
N VAL A 326 17.12 12.41 1.64
CA VAL A 326 16.61 13.77 1.37
C VAL A 326 15.10 13.77 1.39
N LYS A 327 14.51 14.92 1.72
CA LYS A 327 13.06 15.12 1.69
C LYS A 327 12.65 16.38 0.97
N ILE A 328 11.45 16.36 0.42
CA ILE A 328 10.80 17.51 -0.20
C ILE A 328 9.36 17.63 0.28
N THR A 329 8.87 18.87 0.42
CA THR A 329 7.50 19.18 0.83
C THR A 329 6.87 20.07 -0.25
N PRO A 330 6.42 19.50 -1.38
CA PRO A 330 6.22 20.25 -2.64
C PRO A 330 5.15 21.35 -2.56
N ASP A 331 4.12 21.16 -1.74
CA ASP A 331 3.06 22.16 -1.53
C ASP A 331 3.55 23.38 -0.72
N ILE A 332 4.76 23.32 -0.15
CA ILE A 332 5.36 24.37 0.69
C ILE A 332 6.66 24.92 0.07
N SER A 333 7.51 24.05 -0.48
CA SER A 333 8.82 24.40 -1.05
C SER A 333 9.18 23.47 -2.19
N GLY A 334 9.78 24.05 -3.25
CA GLY A 334 10.34 23.29 -4.37
C GLY A 334 11.74 22.74 -4.12
N SER A 335 12.32 22.95 -2.93
CA SER A 335 13.70 22.55 -2.62
C SER A 335 13.77 21.32 -1.71
N TYR A 336 14.76 20.47 -1.97
CA TYR A 336 15.11 19.35 -1.10
C TYR A 336 15.83 19.81 0.17
N VAL A 337 15.59 19.09 1.27
CA VAL A 337 16.30 19.25 2.54
C VAL A 337 16.93 17.91 2.91
N GLN A 338 18.16 17.95 3.42
CA GLN A 338 18.84 16.75 3.93
C GLN A 338 18.11 16.17 5.15
N ASP A 339 18.12 14.85 5.26
CA ASP A 339 17.66 14.08 6.42
C ASP A 339 18.80 13.17 6.92
N ASP A 340 18.54 12.34 7.93
CA ASP A 340 19.55 11.44 8.48
C ASP A 340 19.88 10.33 7.47
N ASP A 341 21.17 10.12 7.20
CA ASP A 341 21.65 9.06 6.33
C ASP A 341 21.19 7.67 6.81
N LEU A 342 21.00 6.77 5.85
CA LEU A 342 20.78 5.35 6.14
C LEU A 342 21.97 4.78 6.95
N PRO A 343 21.72 3.95 7.98
CA PRO A 343 22.80 3.29 8.73
C PRO A 343 23.72 2.44 7.85
N ILE A 344 23.15 1.87 6.77
CA ILE A 344 23.87 1.13 5.73
C ILE A 344 23.32 1.59 4.38
N ALA A 345 24.20 2.10 3.53
CA ALA A 345 23.88 2.45 2.14
C ALA A 345 23.21 1.29 1.42
N ARG A 346 22.13 1.56 0.67
CA ARG A 346 21.42 0.51 -0.08
C ARG A 346 20.66 1.01 -1.29
N SER A 347 20.67 0.18 -2.33
CA SER A 347 19.72 0.18 -3.44
C SER A 347 18.68 -0.92 -3.21
N MET A 348 17.53 -0.81 -3.86
CA MET A 348 16.39 -1.75 -3.80
C MET A 348 15.77 -1.89 -2.40
N ALA A 349 15.69 -0.79 -1.68
CA ALA A 349 15.13 -0.77 -0.33
C ALA A 349 13.60 -0.60 -0.34
N ASN A 350 12.85 -1.43 0.39
CA ASN A 350 11.43 -1.22 0.60
C ASN A 350 11.18 -0.41 1.88
N PHE A 351 10.37 0.66 1.77
CA PHE A 351 9.92 1.46 2.90
C PHE A 351 8.45 1.15 3.20
N ILE A 352 8.18 0.59 4.38
CA ILE A 352 6.86 0.15 4.81
C ILE A 352 6.37 1.02 5.97
N ALA A 353 5.24 1.71 5.79
CA ALA A 353 4.60 2.43 6.89
C ALA A 353 4.08 1.43 7.93
N LEU A 354 4.49 1.60 9.19
CA LEU A 354 3.98 0.84 10.32
C LEU A 354 2.84 1.60 11.01
N PRO A 355 1.89 0.92 11.66
CA PRO A 355 0.75 1.60 12.28
C PRO A 355 1.13 2.53 13.42
N ASP A 356 2.29 2.38 14.07
CA ASP A 356 2.77 3.30 15.09
C ASP A 356 3.39 4.61 14.53
N GLY A 357 3.32 4.83 13.22
CA GLY A 357 3.82 6.02 12.53
C GLY A 357 5.29 5.94 12.12
N LYS A 358 5.99 4.86 12.46
CA LYS A 358 7.37 4.60 12.03
C LYS A 358 7.40 3.95 10.66
N ILE A 359 8.59 3.93 10.05
CA ILE A 359 8.79 3.36 8.72
C ILE A 359 9.86 2.28 8.81
N LEU A 360 9.52 1.06 8.39
CA LEU A 360 10.48 -0.03 8.29
C LEU A 360 11.20 0.04 6.94
N ASN A 361 12.52 0.03 6.98
CA ASN A 361 13.42 -0.13 5.84
C ASN A 361 14.01 -1.55 5.85
N LEU A 362 13.77 -2.29 4.77
CA LEU A 362 14.29 -3.64 4.58
C LEU A 362 14.59 -3.90 3.10
N ASN A 363 15.09 -5.10 2.77
CA ASN A 363 15.56 -5.48 1.43
C ASN A 363 16.76 -4.68 0.91
N GLY A 364 17.32 -5.15 -0.18
CA GLY A 364 18.29 -4.41 -0.97
C GLY A 364 19.75 -4.80 -0.73
N ALA A 365 20.62 -4.08 -1.41
CA ALA A 365 22.04 -4.39 -1.54
C ALA A 365 22.88 -3.11 -1.42
N SER A 366 24.07 -3.23 -0.82
CA SER A 366 24.96 -2.07 -0.64
C SER A 366 25.83 -1.78 -1.87
N MET A 367 25.88 -2.70 -2.84
CA MET A 367 26.65 -2.57 -4.07
C MET A 367 25.79 -2.90 -5.29
N GLY A 368 25.90 -2.08 -6.33
CA GLY A 368 25.16 -2.21 -7.59
C GLY A 368 23.77 -1.61 -7.57
N THR A 369 22.95 -2.02 -8.54
CA THR A 369 21.63 -1.46 -8.82
C THR A 369 20.63 -2.56 -9.15
N ALA A 370 19.35 -2.17 -9.27
CA ALA A 370 18.28 -3.03 -9.70
C ALA A 370 18.43 -3.43 -11.17
N GLY A 371 18.50 -4.73 -11.44
CA GLY A 371 18.63 -5.25 -12.80
C GLY A 371 19.27 -6.63 -12.81
N TYR A 372 19.20 -7.27 -13.98
CA TYR A 372 19.92 -8.51 -14.25
C TYR A 372 20.31 -8.60 -15.73
N GLY A 373 21.23 -9.50 -16.05
CA GLY A 373 21.59 -9.86 -17.41
C GLY A 373 22.83 -10.74 -17.47
N ASN A 374 23.30 -11.01 -18.69
CA ASN A 374 24.37 -11.97 -18.97
C ASN A 374 25.74 -11.30 -19.17
N ASP A 375 25.90 -10.06 -18.69
CA ASP A 375 27.16 -9.35 -18.75
C ASP A 375 28.25 -10.13 -17.99
N SER A 376 29.47 -10.14 -18.53
CA SER A 376 30.58 -10.93 -17.95
C SER A 376 30.99 -10.49 -16.54
N TRP A 377 30.53 -9.33 -16.10
CA TRP A 377 30.78 -8.77 -14.77
C TRP A 377 29.62 -8.97 -13.80
N ALA A 378 28.47 -9.51 -14.26
CA ALA A 378 27.33 -9.78 -13.40
C ALA A 378 27.67 -10.87 -12.36
N ILE A 379 27.03 -10.81 -11.19
CA ILE A 379 27.17 -11.84 -10.16
C ILE A 379 26.12 -12.92 -10.42
N GLY A 380 26.52 -13.97 -11.13
CA GLY A 380 25.57 -14.83 -11.83
C GLY A 380 24.89 -14.02 -12.92
N HIS A 381 23.62 -13.63 -12.70
CA HIS A 381 22.93 -12.66 -13.54
C HIS A 381 22.65 -11.32 -12.85
N SER A 382 22.90 -11.21 -11.54
CA SER A 382 22.55 -10.04 -10.76
C SER A 382 23.47 -8.86 -11.05
N TYR A 383 22.88 -7.66 -11.17
CA TYR A 383 23.64 -6.40 -11.27
C TYR A 383 23.95 -5.77 -9.90
N ALA A 384 23.60 -6.46 -8.83
CA ALA A 384 23.90 -6.07 -7.45
C ALA A 384 24.54 -7.22 -6.66
N THR A 385 25.24 -6.86 -5.59
CA THR A 385 25.86 -7.78 -4.64
C THR A 385 25.92 -7.17 -3.24
N SER A 386 26.42 -7.91 -2.26
CA SER A 386 26.46 -7.49 -0.85
C SER A 386 25.06 -7.17 -0.29
N PRO A 387 24.19 -8.19 -0.15
CA PRO A 387 22.84 -8.00 0.39
C PRO A 387 22.87 -7.38 1.78
N VAL A 388 21.97 -6.43 2.05
CA VAL A 388 21.83 -5.83 3.37
C VAL A 388 20.70 -6.53 4.12
N LEU A 389 21.08 -7.47 4.99
CA LEU A 389 20.15 -8.38 5.66
C LEU A 389 19.49 -7.78 6.92
N THR A 390 20.16 -6.82 7.57
CA THR A 390 19.63 -6.15 8.76
C THR A 390 18.72 -4.98 8.35
N PRO A 391 17.46 -4.93 8.83
CA PRO A 391 16.58 -3.81 8.57
C PRO A 391 16.95 -2.59 9.45
N ALA A 392 16.31 -1.46 9.18
CA ALA A 392 16.33 -0.28 10.03
C ALA A 392 14.91 0.27 10.18
N ILE A 393 14.63 0.97 11.27
CA ILE A 393 13.37 1.69 11.46
C ILE A 393 13.67 3.20 11.48
N TYR A 394 12.89 3.95 10.72
CA TYR A 394 12.86 5.41 10.74
C TYR A 394 11.72 5.90 11.62
N ASP A 395 12.05 6.76 12.57
CA ASP A 395 11.08 7.50 13.37
C ASP A 395 11.02 8.97 12.90
N PRO A 396 9.94 9.40 12.22
CA PRO A 396 9.80 10.78 11.76
C PRO A 396 9.74 11.81 12.90
N GLU A 397 9.36 11.39 14.11
CA GLU A 397 9.22 12.26 15.29
C GLU A 397 10.54 12.36 16.09
N ALA A 398 11.53 11.52 15.79
CA ALA A 398 12.83 11.56 16.45
C ALA A 398 13.66 12.81 16.05
N ALA A 399 14.58 13.18 16.94
CA ALA A 399 15.49 14.30 16.72
C ALA A 399 16.42 14.00 15.53
N ASN A 400 16.82 15.07 14.83
CA ASN A 400 17.81 14.95 13.75
C ASN A 400 19.11 14.33 14.27
N GLY A 401 19.68 13.41 13.50
CA GLY A 401 20.82 12.55 13.84
C GLY A 401 20.44 11.25 14.56
N THR A 402 19.15 11.00 14.83
CA THR A 402 18.66 9.82 15.57
C THR A 402 17.43 9.17 14.97
N ARG A 403 17.03 9.55 13.75
CA ARG A 403 15.79 9.05 13.14
C ARG A 403 15.88 7.60 12.70
N TRP A 404 17.06 7.13 12.32
CA TRP A 404 17.29 5.72 11.98
C TRP A 404 17.84 4.93 13.15
N SER A 405 17.28 3.73 13.37
CA SER A 405 17.84 2.75 14.31
C SER A 405 17.69 1.32 13.80
N SER A 406 18.70 0.51 14.06
CA SER A 406 18.66 -0.96 13.90
C SER A 406 18.68 -1.67 15.26
N ASP A 407 18.48 -0.93 16.36
CA ASP A 407 18.54 -1.49 17.71
C ASP A 407 17.41 -2.49 17.92
N GLY A 408 17.78 -3.68 18.40
CA GLY A 408 16.83 -4.77 18.60
C GLY A 408 16.35 -5.44 17.30
N LEU A 409 16.88 -5.06 16.14
CA LEU A 409 16.56 -5.68 14.86
C LEU A 409 17.58 -6.77 14.50
N GLN A 410 17.11 -7.84 13.86
CA GLN A 410 17.90 -9.01 13.50
C GLN A 410 17.99 -9.13 11.97
N ALA A 411 19.10 -9.70 11.50
CA ALA A 411 19.29 -9.96 10.08
C ALA A 411 18.33 -11.06 9.58
N SER A 412 17.75 -10.87 8.39
CA SER A 412 17.13 -11.98 7.65
C SER A 412 18.20 -13.00 7.22
N THR A 413 17.76 -14.23 6.98
CA THR A 413 18.62 -15.29 6.41
C THR A 413 18.52 -15.38 4.89
N VAL A 414 17.64 -14.57 4.27
CA VAL A 414 17.34 -14.60 2.85
C VAL A 414 17.77 -13.27 2.20
N PRO A 415 18.72 -13.29 1.25
CA PRO A 415 19.03 -12.13 0.43
C PRO A 415 17.81 -11.69 -0.40
N ARG A 416 17.31 -10.47 -0.14
CA ARG A 416 16.19 -9.88 -0.89
C ARG A 416 16.74 -8.83 -1.86
N MET A 417 17.12 -9.30 -3.04
CA MET A 417 17.75 -8.53 -4.12
C MET A 417 16.71 -7.91 -5.06
N TYR A 418 17.07 -7.71 -6.34
CA TYR A 418 16.16 -7.21 -7.36
C TYR A 418 14.93 -8.11 -7.52
N HIS A 419 13.74 -7.51 -7.68
CA HIS A 419 12.43 -8.19 -7.63
C HIS A 419 12.04 -8.76 -6.26
N SER A 420 12.58 -8.22 -5.16
CA SER A 420 11.97 -8.41 -3.85
C SER A 420 10.88 -7.37 -3.58
N SER A 421 9.92 -7.74 -2.75
CA SER A 421 8.79 -6.87 -2.37
C SER A 421 8.37 -7.11 -0.93
N ALA A 422 7.68 -6.13 -0.33
CA ALA A 422 7.18 -6.23 1.03
C ALA A 422 5.89 -5.43 1.24
N THR A 423 5.02 -5.91 2.14
CA THR A 423 3.76 -5.24 2.48
C THR A 423 3.40 -5.41 3.95
N LEU A 424 2.75 -4.40 4.53
CA LEU A 424 2.17 -4.46 5.87
C LEU A 424 0.98 -5.42 5.89
N LEU A 425 0.85 -6.22 6.94
CA LEU A 425 -0.30 -7.12 7.18
C LEU A 425 -1.28 -6.54 8.22
N PRO A 426 -2.54 -7.02 8.27
CA PRO A 426 -3.53 -6.51 9.23
C PRO A 426 -3.13 -6.71 10.69
N ASP A 427 -2.37 -7.74 11.03
CA ASP A 427 -1.90 -7.96 12.40
C ASP A 427 -0.75 -7.02 12.81
N GLY A 428 -0.28 -6.18 11.88
CA GLY A 428 0.82 -5.25 12.08
C GLY A 428 2.21 -5.86 11.84
N SER A 429 2.31 -7.11 11.40
CA SER A 429 3.58 -7.65 10.88
C SER A 429 3.81 -7.22 9.43
N VAL A 430 4.99 -7.51 8.88
CA VAL A 430 5.35 -7.19 7.49
C VAL A 430 5.71 -8.45 6.74
N MET A 431 5.01 -8.75 5.65
CA MET A 431 5.34 -9.86 4.76
C MET A 431 6.40 -9.45 3.75
N VAL A 432 7.38 -10.32 3.52
CA VAL A 432 8.53 -10.09 2.63
C VAL A 432 8.74 -11.32 1.75
N SER A 433 8.84 -11.13 0.43
CA SER A 433 9.05 -12.23 -0.51
C SER A 433 9.80 -11.77 -1.78
N GLY A 434 10.09 -12.69 -2.71
CA GLY A 434 11.06 -12.50 -3.80
C GLY A 434 12.49 -12.62 -3.26
N SER A 435 13.58 -12.46 -3.97
CA SER A 435 13.88 -11.82 -5.23
C SER A 435 14.09 -12.77 -6.39
N ASN A 436 14.24 -12.21 -7.59
CA ASN A 436 14.60 -12.97 -8.77
C ASN A 436 15.47 -12.16 -9.74
N PRO A 437 16.77 -11.99 -9.44
CA PRO A 437 17.70 -11.28 -10.33
C PRO A 437 18.20 -12.18 -11.47
N ASN A 438 17.34 -13.02 -12.06
CA ASN A 438 17.70 -13.98 -13.11
C ASN A 438 16.82 -13.80 -14.35
N PRO A 439 17.26 -14.24 -15.54
CA PRO A 439 16.45 -14.19 -16.76
C PRO A 439 15.33 -15.24 -16.80
N ASP A 440 15.46 -16.34 -16.06
CA ASP A 440 14.51 -17.45 -16.00
C ASP A 440 14.59 -18.13 -14.61
N TYR A 441 13.76 -19.15 -14.36
CA TYR A 441 13.76 -19.91 -13.11
C TYR A 441 15.13 -20.55 -12.89
N THR A 442 15.88 -20.03 -11.93
CA THR A 442 17.29 -20.36 -11.72
C THR A 442 17.54 -20.66 -10.25
N VAL A 443 17.78 -21.94 -9.93
CA VAL A 443 18.00 -22.43 -8.57
C VAL A 443 19.17 -23.42 -8.54
N GLY A 444 19.77 -23.61 -7.38
CA GLY A 444 20.85 -24.59 -7.18
C GLY A 444 21.89 -24.12 -6.16
N PRO A 445 22.76 -25.02 -5.69
CA PRO A 445 23.78 -24.69 -4.69
C PRO A 445 24.85 -23.72 -5.20
N ASP A 446 25.06 -23.66 -6.53
CA ASP A 446 26.06 -22.80 -7.17
C ASP A 446 25.46 -21.47 -7.67
N VAL A 447 24.19 -21.19 -7.37
CA VAL A 447 23.51 -19.94 -7.74
C VAL A 447 23.52 -19.00 -6.53
N GLU A 448 24.35 -17.96 -6.60
CA GLU A 448 24.53 -16.99 -5.50
C GLU A 448 23.21 -16.32 -5.08
N TYR A 449 22.42 -15.89 -6.07
CA TYR A 449 21.11 -15.25 -5.88
C TYR A 449 20.04 -16.01 -6.67
N PRO A 450 19.51 -17.12 -6.13
CA PRO A 450 18.52 -17.94 -6.83
C PRO A 450 17.17 -17.24 -6.93
N THR A 451 16.30 -17.75 -7.80
CA THR A 451 14.87 -17.43 -7.79
C THR A 451 14.29 -17.82 -6.42
N GLU A 452 13.81 -16.84 -5.67
CA GLU A 452 13.44 -16.99 -4.26
C GLU A 452 11.93 -16.95 -4.06
N TYR A 453 11.36 -18.08 -3.65
CA TYR A 453 9.93 -18.19 -3.33
C TYR A 453 9.65 -18.19 -1.83
N ARG A 454 10.68 -18.36 -0.98
CA ARG A 454 10.46 -18.43 0.46
C ARG A 454 9.98 -17.08 0.96
N THR A 455 8.83 -17.06 1.61
CA THR A 455 8.24 -15.87 2.19
C THR A 455 8.60 -15.78 3.67
N GLU A 456 8.98 -14.59 4.12
CA GLU A 456 9.22 -14.28 5.53
C GLU A 456 8.16 -13.32 6.07
N ILE A 457 7.90 -13.39 7.38
CA ILE A 457 7.23 -12.35 8.16
C ILE A 457 8.26 -11.67 9.06
N PHE A 458 8.34 -10.35 9.00
CA PHE A 458 9.04 -9.52 9.97
C PHE A 458 8.09 -9.09 11.09
N TYR A 459 8.56 -9.19 12.34
CA TYR A 459 7.77 -8.85 13.52
C TYR A 459 8.27 -7.56 14.19
N PRO A 460 7.54 -6.43 14.06
CA PRO A 460 7.97 -5.16 14.66
C PRO A 460 8.00 -5.19 16.20
N PRO A 461 8.68 -4.21 16.84
CA PRO A 461 8.84 -4.13 18.31
C PRO A 461 7.56 -4.28 19.16
N TYR A 462 6.39 -3.92 18.60
CA TYR A 462 5.10 -3.99 19.28
C TYR A 462 4.38 -5.34 19.17
N TYR A 463 4.87 -6.29 18.36
CA TYR A 463 4.02 -7.36 17.82
C TYR A 463 3.45 -8.31 18.87
N ASN A 464 4.29 -8.80 19.80
CA ASN A 464 3.89 -9.75 20.84
C ASN A 464 3.15 -9.11 22.03
N LYS A 465 2.81 -7.82 21.96
CA LYS A 465 2.05 -7.15 23.03
C LYS A 465 0.55 -7.43 22.86
N ARG A 466 -0.20 -7.43 23.97
CA ARG A 466 -1.67 -7.37 23.91
C ARG A 466 -2.06 -6.17 23.04
N ARG A 467 -2.92 -6.40 22.06
CA ARG A 467 -3.39 -5.36 21.14
C ARG A 467 -4.65 -4.70 21.68
N PRO A 468 -4.83 -3.38 21.55
CA PRO A 468 -6.12 -2.74 21.80
C PRO A 468 -7.24 -3.37 20.94
N GLN A 469 -8.44 -3.49 21.52
CA GLN A 469 -9.66 -4.01 20.88
C GLN A 469 -10.77 -2.95 20.84
N PRO A 470 -10.54 -1.81 20.13
CA PRO A 470 -11.47 -0.70 20.06
C PRO A 470 -12.87 -1.12 19.59
N LYS A 471 -13.90 -0.49 20.15
CA LYS A 471 -15.31 -0.70 19.76
C LYS A 471 -15.86 0.59 19.15
N GLY A 472 -16.54 0.49 18.01
CA GLY A 472 -17.16 1.66 17.33
C GLY A 472 -16.47 2.10 16.04
N LEU A 473 -15.46 1.36 15.56
CA LEU A 473 -14.89 1.57 14.22
C LEU A 473 -15.95 1.33 13.14
N LEU A 474 -15.89 2.08 12.06
CA LEU A 474 -16.88 2.06 10.98
C LEU A 474 -16.36 1.24 9.80
N SER A 475 -17.25 0.62 9.02
CA SER A 475 -16.89 -0.06 7.77
C SER A 475 -16.56 0.91 6.63
N GLN A 476 -17.02 2.16 6.72
CA GLN A 476 -16.87 3.17 5.67
C GLN A 476 -16.69 4.57 6.25
N TYR A 477 -15.81 5.36 5.62
CA TYR A 477 -15.43 6.70 6.06
C TYR A 477 -15.71 7.74 4.97
N SER A 478 -16.39 8.82 5.33
CA SER A 478 -16.67 9.95 4.43
C SER A 478 -15.56 10.99 4.47
N TYR A 479 -15.48 11.85 3.44
CA TYR A 479 -14.60 13.02 3.45
C TYR A 479 -15.30 14.18 4.18
N GLY A 480 -14.93 14.39 5.44
CA GLY A 480 -15.67 15.21 6.40
C GLY A 480 -16.96 14.53 6.89
N GLY A 481 -17.73 15.22 7.73
CA GLY A 481 -18.99 14.72 8.30
C GLY A 481 -18.99 14.69 9.82
N SER A 482 -20.01 14.04 10.39
CA SER A 482 -20.14 13.82 11.83
C SER A 482 -19.00 12.96 12.37
N SER A 483 -18.47 13.32 13.53
CA SER A 483 -17.56 12.47 14.29
C SER A 483 -18.25 11.17 14.74
N PHE A 484 -17.44 10.20 15.15
CA PHE A 484 -17.88 8.94 15.72
C PHE A 484 -17.08 8.63 16.98
N ASP A 485 -17.65 7.80 17.84
CA ASP A 485 -17.03 7.43 19.11
C ASP A 485 -16.36 6.07 19.04
N VAL A 486 -15.15 5.97 19.60
CA VAL A 486 -14.43 4.72 19.80
C VAL A 486 -14.25 4.48 21.29
N VAL A 487 -14.83 3.39 21.79
CA VAL A 487 -14.73 3.01 23.19
C VAL A 487 -13.51 2.12 23.41
N LEU A 488 -12.74 2.46 24.44
CA LEU A 488 -11.58 1.71 24.92
C LEU A 488 -11.79 1.31 26.37
N ASP A 489 -11.61 0.03 26.68
CA ASP A 489 -11.67 -0.46 28.05
C ASP A 489 -10.32 -0.34 28.79
N SER A 490 -10.31 -0.74 30.07
CA SER A 490 -9.10 -0.69 30.89
C SER A 490 -7.95 -1.50 30.30
N ASP A 491 -8.22 -2.64 29.66
CA ASP A 491 -7.17 -3.48 29.11
C ASP A 491 -6.60 -2.87 27.82
N ASP A 492 -7.45 -2.21 27.03
CA ASP A 492 -7.04 -1.45 25.84
C ASP A 492 -6.15 -0.26 26.19
N LEU A 493 -6.38 0.36 27.34
CA LEU A 493 -5.57 1.45 27.88
C LEU A 493 -4.44 0.95 28.80
N PHE A 494 -4.18 -0.35 28.85
CA PHE A 494 -3.12 -0.97 29.68
C PHE A 494 -3.21 -0.60 31.17
N GLY A 495 -4.43 -0.40 31.68
CA GLY A 495 -4.70 -0.04 33.06
C GLY A 495 -4.39 1.41 33.41
N ASP A 496 -4.09 2.27 32.44
CA ASP A 496 -3.78 3.69 32.65
C ASP A 496 -4.57 4.59 31.70
N VAL A 497 -5.57 5.28 32.24
CA VAL A 497 -6.38 6.27 31.50
C VAL A 497 -5.54 7.35 30.83
N GLN A 498 -4.33 7.65 31.33
CA GLN A 498 -3.45 8.63 30.72
C GLN A 498 -3.02 8.22 29.31
N ASN A 499 -3.01 6.92 28.96
CA ASN A 499 -2.65 6.46 27.62
C ASN A 499 -3.56 7.01 26.51
N LEU A 500 -4.72 7.57 26.83
CA LEU A 500 -5.55 8.33 25.88
C LEU A 500 -4.78 9.50 25.24
N ASN A 501 -3.83 10.13 25.95
CA ASN A 501 -3.01 11.22 25.40
C ASN A 501 -1.99 10.78 24.35
N LYS A 502 -1.75 9.47 24.23
CA LYS A 502 -0.87 8.82 23.25
C LYS A 502 -1.65 7.84 22.38
N THR A 503 -2.96 8.09 22.24
CA THR A 503 -3.81 7.26 21.40
C THR A 503 -4.04 7.95 20.05
N LYS A 504 -3.81 7.22 18.96
CA LYS A 504 -3.99 7.68 17.58
C LYS A 504 -4.95 6.74 16.86
N VAL A 505 -5.78 7.28 15.97
CA VAL A 505 -6.60 6.49 15.04
C VAL A 505 -6.05 6.72 13.65
N VAL A 506 -5.58 5.66 13.00
CA VAL A 506 -4.76 5.78 11.79
C VAL A 506 -5.33 4.89 10.70
N ILE A 507 -5.34 5.40 9.47
CA ILE A 507 -5.74 4.68 8.27
C ILE A 507 -4.51 4.51 7.39
N ILE A 508 -4.23 3.27 7.00
CA ILE A 508 -3.11 2.90 6.13
C ILE A 508 -3.65 2.21 4.88
N ARG A 509 -3.26 2.73 3.71
CA ARG A 509 -3.28 1.97 2.47
C ARG A 509 -1.87 1.41 2.28
N THR A 510 -1.75 0.08 2.18
CA THR A 510 -0.45 -0.62 2.11
C THR A 510 0.22 -0.46 0.75
N GLY A 511 -0.58 -0.27 -0.30
CA GLY A 511 -0.12 -0.03 -1.66
C GLY A 511 0.19 -1.30 -2.44
N PHE A 512 0.66 -1.10 -3.68
CA PHE A 512 1.13 -2.14 -4.60
C PHE A 512 2.66 -2.13 -4.61
N SER A 513 3.29 -3.15 -4.02
CA SER A 513 4.74 -3.19 -3.85
C SER A 513 5.42 -3.92 -5.00
N THR A 514 6.39 -3.27 -5.65
CA THR A 514 7.25 -3.87 -6.67
C THR A 514 8.51 -3.03 -6.85
N HIS A 515 9.64 -3.60 -7.27
CA HIS A 515 10.86 -2.86 -7.64
C HIS A 515 11.28 -1.77 -6.62
N ALA A 516 11.20 -2.09 -5.32
CA ALA A 516 11.54 -1.21 -4.19
C ALA A 516 10.62 0.01 -3.97
N MET A 517 9.42 0.04 -4.55
CA MET A 517 8.40 1.06 -4.28
C MET A 517 7.04 0.44 -3.95
N ASN A 518 6.21 1.21 -3.24
CA ASN A 518 4.84 0.83 -2.90
C ASN A 518 3.87 1.89 -3.45
N MET A 519 3.36 1.67 -4.67
CA MET A 519 2.44 2.59 -5.34
C MET A 519 1.14 2.72 -4.55
N GLY A 520 0.68 3.95 -4.32
CA GLY A 520 -0.52 4.21 -3.52
C GLY A 520 -0.39 4.03 -2.00
N GLN A 521 0.79 3.69 -1.46
CA GLN A 521 0.99 3.60 -0.02
C GLN A 521 0.75 4.96 0.66
N ARG A 522 -0.12 4.99 1.67
CA ARG A 522 -0.53 6.19 2.40
C ARG A 522 -0.74 5.89 3.87
N TYR A 523 -0.33 6.80 4.75
CA TYR A 523 -0.63 6.81 6.18
C TYR A 523 -1.33 8.14 6.52
N VAL A 524 -2.52 8.04 7.12
CA VAL A 524 -3.30 9.21 7.57
C VAL A 524 -3.75 8.99 9.01
N GLU A 525 -3.41 9.93 9.90
CA GLU A 525 -3.97 9.98 11.25
C GLU A 525 -5.26 10.82 11.26
N LEU A 526 -6.33 10.31 11.86
CA LEU A 526 -7.58 11.05 12.02
C LEU A 526 -7.50 11.97 13.23
N ALA A 527 -7.98 13.21 13.08
CA ALA A 527 -8.15 14.12 14.21
C ALA A 527 -9.06 13.48 15.26
N SER A 528 -8.66 13.55 16.52
CA SER A 528 -9.45 13.01 17.63
C SER A 528 -9.26 13.82 18.91
N SER A 529 -10.26 13.73 19.80
CA SER A 529 -10.20 14.14 21.19
C SER A 529 -10.70 12.99 22.06
N TYR A 530 -10.74 13.15 23.40
CA TYR A 530 -11.17 12.05 24.26
C TYR A 530 -11.84 12.48 25.56
N THR A 531 -12.73 11.62 26.06
CA THR A 531 -13.21 11.62 27.44
C THR A 531 -12.68 10.38 28.17
N GLY A 532 -11.85 10.58 29.19
CA GLY A 532 -11.34 9.52 30.05
C GLY A 532 -12.10 9.40 31.36
N PHE A 533 -12.20 8.19 31.89
CA PHE A 533 -12.86 7.88 33.16
C PHE A 533 -11.84 7.25 34.13
N ALA A 534 -11.29 8.06 35.02
CA ALA A 534 -10.19 7.64 35.90
C ALA A 534 -10.60 6.54 36.90
N ALA A 535 -11.88 6.46 37.26
CA ALA A 535 -12.37 5.50 38.25
C ALA A 535 -12.25 4.03 37.79
N ASN A 536 -12.24 3.77 36.48
CA ASN A 536 -12.23 2.42 35.91
C ASN A 536 -11.24 2.28 34.74
N ASN A 537 -10.38 3.29 34.51
CA ASN A 537 -9.42 3.34 33.42
C ASN A 537 -10.02 3.11 32.02
N THR A 538 -11.23 3.61 31.77
CA THR A 538 -11.86 3.52 30.44
C THR A 538 -11.82 4.86 29.72
N GLY A 539 -12.06 4.85 28.41
CA GLY A 539 -12.11 6.08 27.63
C GLY A 539 -12.99 5.97 26.40
N VAL A 540 -13.41 7.14 25.91
CA VAL A 540 -14.07 7.33 24.63
C VAL A 540 -13.21 8.28 23.82
N LEU A 541 -12.74 7.85 22.65
CA LEU A 541 -12.17 8.76 21.64
C LEU A 541 -13.32 9.32 20.81
N HIS A 542 -13.35 10.63 20.63
CA HIS A 542 -14.21 11.29 19.64
C HIS A 542 -13.37 11.52 18.39
N VAL A 543 -13.70 10.83 17.31
CA VAL A 543 -12.85 10.74 16.13
C VAL A 543 -13.54 11.40 14.94
N SER A 544 -12.82 12.27 14.25
CA SER A 544 -13.30 12.88 13.01
C SER A 544 -13.33 11.85 11.87
N GLN A 545 -14.19 12.11 10.89
CA GLN A 545 -14.10 11.46 9.58
C GLN A 545 -12.78 11.85 8.88
N LEU A 546 -12.54 11.31 7.68
CA LEU A 546 -11.38 11.72 6.87
C LEU A 546 -11.38 13.24 6.70
N PRO A 547 -10.21 13.89 6.56
CA PRO A 547 -10.15 15.28 6.12
C PRO A 547 -11.02 15.49 4.87
N PRO A 548 -11.70 16.63 4.69
CA PRO A 548 -12.60 16.89 3.55
C PRO A 548 -11.81 17.14 2.24
N ASN A 549 -10.77 16.36 2.00
CA ASN A 549 -9.89 16.42 0.84
C ASN A 549 -9.47 15.00 0.41
N PRO A 550 -10.09 14.44 -0.64
CA PRO A 550 -9.74 13.13 -1.18
C PRO A 550 -8.34 13.03 -1.78
N ALA A 551 -7.62 14.15 -1.97
CA ALA A 551 -6.22 14.09 -2.41
C ALA A 551 -5.24 13.73 -1.27
N ILE A 552 -5.64 13.90 0.00
CA ILE A 552 -4.84 13.43 1.17
C ILE A 552 -4.78 11.89 1.17
N ILE A 553 -5.92 11.25 0.92
CA ILE A 553 -6.01 9.80 0.70
C ILE A 553 -7.16 9.52 -0.26
N ALA A 554 -6.80 9.03 -1.46
CA ALA A 554 -7.75 8.71 -2.53
C ALA A 554 -8.80 7.67 -2.07
N PRO A 555 -10.01 7.65 -2.63
CA PRO A 555 -11.05 6.70 -2.23
C PRO A 555 -10.64 5.26 -2.55
N GLY A 556 -11.32 4.28 -1.95
CA GLY A 556 -11.01 2.86 -2.09
C GLY A 556 -10.62 2.20 -0.75
N PRO A 557 -10.28 0.90 -0.76
CA PRO A 557 -10.01 0.14 0.46
C PRO A 557 -8.72 0.62 1.16
N ALA A 558 -8.73 0.49 2.49
CA ALA A 558 -7.60 0.74 3.39
C ALA A 558 -7.80 -0.05 4.69
N PHE A 559 -6.83 0.02 5.60
CA PHE A 559 -6.92 -0.59 6.94
C PHE A 559 -6.90 0.49 8.01
N ILE A 560 -7.82 0.42 8.96
CA ILE A 560 -7.85 1.29 10.14
C ILE A 560 -7.24 0.58 11.36
N PHE A 561 -6.45 1.31 12.14
CA PHE A 561 -5.86 0.87 13.40
C PHE A 561 -6.11 1.89 14.50
N VAL A 562 -6.28 1.43 15.73
CA VAL A 562 -6.17 2.28 16.92
C VAL A 562 -4.87 1.95 17.62
N VAL A 563 -4.02 2.95 17.80
CA VAL A 563 -2.69 2.81 18.37
C VAL A 563 -2.70 3.41 19.75
N VAL A 564 -2.52 2.61 20.78
CA VAL A 564 -2.44 3.08 22.16
C VAL A 564 -1.00 2.95 22.62
N ASN A 565 -0.35 4.07 22.95
CA ASN A 565 1.02 4.08 23.48
C ASN A 565 2.02 3.26 22.64
N GLY A 566 1.97 3.43 21.31
CA GLY A 566 2.82 2.72 20.35
C GLY A 566 2.44 1.26 20.07
N VAL A 567 1.31 0.77 20.59
CA VAL A 567 0.79 -0.58 20.32
C VAL A 567 -0.48 -0.48 19.47
N PRO A 568 -0.44 -0.88 18.18
CA PRO A 568 -1.62 -0.87 17.34
C PRO A 568 -2.63 -1.95 17.72
N SER A 569 -3.90 -1.80 17.33
CA SER A 569 -4.86 -2.90 17.26
C SER A 569 -4.47 -3.88 16.14
N VAL A 570 -5.24 -4.95 15.95
CA VAL A 570 -5.30 -5.58 14.62
C VAL A 570 -6.07 -4.61 13.71
N GLY A 571 -5.62 -4.47 12.48
CA GLY A 571 -6.22 -3.60 11.47
C GLY A 571 -7.52 -4.17 10.94
N GLN A 572 -8.50 -3.30 10.71
CA GLN A 572 -9.75 -3.69 10.05
C GLN A 572 -9.83 -3.05 8.67
N GLN A 573 -10.23 -3.82 7.66
CA GLN A 573 -10.43 -3.26 6.33
C GLN A 573 -11.66 -2.34 6.33
N VAL A 574 -11.51 -1.18 5.70
CA VAL A 574 -12.53 -0.13 5.60
C VAL A 574 -12.56 0.41 4.18
N MET A 575 -13.72 0.94 3.78
CA MET A 575 -13.89 1.66 2.52
C MET A 575 -13.77 3.17 2.73
N LEU A 576 -12.92 3.84 1.96
CA LEU A 576 -12.80 5.30 1.98
C LEU A 576 -13.63 5.92 0.85
N GLY A 577 -14.42 6.94 1.17
CA GLY A 577 -15.28 7.61 0.20
C GLY A 577 -16.50 6.77 -0.18
N SER A 578 -16.99 6.93 -1.41
CA SER A 578 -18.23 6.31 -1.89
C SER A 578 -18.13 4.81 -2.20
N GLY A 579 -16.92 4.23 -2.24
CA GLY A 579 -16.72 2.88 -2.77
C GLY A 579 -16.96 2.78 -4.28
N SER A 580 -16.81 3.90 -4.99
CA SER A 580 -16.99 3.98 -6.44
C SER A 580 -16.01 4.97 -7.05
N ILE A 581 -15.69 4.77 -8.33
CA ILE A 581 -14.98 5.78 -9.13
C ILE A 581 -15.94 6.93 -9.40
N GLY A 582 -15.46 8.16 -9.20
CA GLY A 582 -16.20 9.39 -9.41
C GLY A 582 -15.89 10.46 -8.36
N LYS A 583 -16.43 11.66 -8.59
CA LYS A 583 -16.25 12.80 -7.69
C LYS A 583 -16.79 12.48 -6.29
N GLN A 584 -15.91 12.55 -5.31
CA GLN A 584 -16.23 12.28 -3.91
C GLN A 584 -17.00 13.43 -3.27
N LYS A 585 -18.00 13.11 -2.44
CA LYS A 585 -18.75 14.10 -1.66
C LYS A 585 -17.90 14.58 -0.48
N LYS A 586 -17.70 15.89 -0.38
CA LYS A 586 -17.07 16.56 0.75
C LYS A 586 -18.16 17.10 1.68
N LEU A 587 -18.04 16.84 2.97
CA LEU A 587 -18.96 17.28 4.02
C LEU A 587 -18.25 18.25 4.96
N THR A 588 -19.02 19.07 5.65
CA THR A 588 -18.50 19.89 6.76
C THR A 588 -18.02 18.97 7.88
N VAL A 589 -16.83 19.25 8.41
CA VAL A 589 -16.25 18.52 9.56
C VAL A 589 -16.98 18.96 10.82
N ALA A 590 -17.46 18.01 11.61
CA ALA A 590 -18.04 18.30 12.92
C ALA A 590 -16.97 18.66 13.95
N ASP A 591 -17.31 19.56 14.88
CA ASP A 591 -16.44 19.87 16.00
C ASP A 591 -16.30 18.67 16.93
N LEU A 592 -15.07 18.46 17.41
CA LEU A 592 -14.80 17.44 18.41
C LEU A 592 -15.04 18.01 19.82
N PRO A 593 -15.66 17.24 20.74
CA PRO A 593 -15.73 17.62 22.15
C PRO A 593 -14.34 17.92 22.73
N PRO A 594 -14.23 18.80 23.72
CA PRO A 594 -12.94 19.08 24.34
C PRO A 594 -12.44 17.84 25.10
N THR A 595 -11.13 17.62 25.04
CA THR A 595 -10.47 16.56 25.79
C THR A 595 -10.64 16.75 27.30
N ASN A 596 -11.07 15.71 28.02
CA ASN A 596 -11.20 15.73 29.48
C ASN A 596 -10.96 14.36 30.13
N ILE A 597 -10.51 14.36 31.38
CA ILE A 597 -10.48 13.17 32.24
C ILE A 597 -11.37 13.43 33.45
N VAL A 598 -12.45 12.67 33.56
CA VAL A 598 -13.39 12.73 34.67
C VAL A 598 -12.79 11.97 35.86
N GLN A 599 -12.56 12.68 36.96
CA GLN A 599 -12.15 12.09 38.22
C GLN A 599 -13.35 11.42 38.89
N GLY A 600 -13.18 10.20 39.40
CA GLY A 600 -14.20 9.56 40.22
C GLY A 600 -14.46 10.40 41.47
N SER A 601 -15.72 10.66 41.82
CA SER A 601 -16.04 11.30 43.09
C SER A 601 -15.49 10.43 44.22
N SER A 602 -14.46 10.92 44.92
CA SER A 602 -14.15 10.41 46.25
C SER A 602 -15.36 10.76 47.11
N ALA A 603 -16.13 9.74 47.48
CA ALA A 603 -17.01 9.85 48.62
C ALA A 603 -16.11 10.02 49.85
N ALA A 604 -15.59 11.23 50.06
CA ALA A 604 -15.05 11.65 51.33
C ALA A 604 -16.25 11.72 52.27
N GLY A 605 -16.50 10.60 52.95
CA GLY A 605 -17.43 10.53 54.06
C GLY A 605 -17.00 11.56 55.09
N SER A 606 -17.71 12.69 55.10
CA SER A 606 -17.74 13.59 56.24
C SER A 606 -18.38 12.83 57.40
N SER A 607 -17.53 12.21 58.22
CA SER A 607 -17.91 11.72 59.53
C SER A 607 -18.01 12.92 60.48
N ASN A 608 -19.09 13.70 60.36
CA ASN A 608 -19.53 14.54 61.47
C ASN A 608 -20.35 13.67 62.42
N GLN A 609 -19.66 13.10 63.40
CA GLN A 609 -20.29 12.77 64.67
C GLN A 609 -20.68 14.10 65.34
N ASP A 610 -21.97 14.41 65.40
CA ASP A 610 -22.55 14.90 66.65
C ASP A 610 -24.09 14.93 66.68
N SER A 611 -24.58 14.69 67.89
CA SER A 611 -25.94 14.87 68.42
C SER A 611 -27.03 13.82 68.13
N LYS A 612 -27.30 13.03 69.17
CA LYS A 612 -28.59 12.38 69.45
C LYS A 612 -29.66 13.44 69.70
N ASN A 613 -30.79 13.40 68.99
CA ASN A 613 -32.13 13.26 69.59
C ASN A 613 -33.27 13.26 68.55
N SER A 614 -34.06 12.19 68.62
CA SER A 614 -35.52 12.14 68.54
C SER A 614 -36.27 12.61 67.27
N ALA A 615 -36.75 11.58 66.55
CA ALA A 615 -38.09 11.40 65.95
C ALA A 615 -38.69 12.51 65.06
N VAL A 616 -39.06 12.16 63.81
CA VAL A 616 -40.46 12.07 63.32
C VAL A 616 -40.47 11.27 61.99
N SER A 617 -41.49 10.42 61.88
CA SER A 617 -41.84 9.53 60.76
C SER A 617 -42.41 10.27 59.54
N ALA A 618 -42.10 9.86 58.31
CA ALA A 618 -43.07 9.70 57.21
C ALA A 618 -42.44 9.21 55.87
N TYR A 619 -42.94 8.07 55.41
CA TYR A 619 -43.25 7.66 54.04
C TYR A 619 -42.26 7.93 52.89
N VAL A 620 -41.62 6.85 52.43
CA VAL A 620 -41.06 6.71 51.08
C VAL A 620 -42.15 6.14 50.17
N THR A 621 -42.62 6.93 49.20
CA THR A 621 -43.39 6.43 48.07
C THR A 621 -42.45 6.15 46.91
N SER A 622 -42.40 4.88 46.54
CA SER A 622 -41.80 4.31 45.33
C SER A 622 -42.46 4.88 44.07
N GLY A 623 -41.63 5.28 43.10
CA GLY A 623 -42.09 5.85 41.83
C GLY A 623 -41.34 5.31 40.61
N TRP A 624 -41.89 4.22 40.07
CA TRP A 624 -42.02 3.88 38.64
C TRP A 624 -40.78 3.68 37.75
N LEU A 625 -40.57 2.39 37.45
CA LEU A 625 -39.87 1.80 36.32
C LEU A 625 -40.88 1.40 35.22
N TYR A 626 -40.42 1.45 33.97
CA TYR A 626 -40.95 0.83 32.73
C TYR A 626 -42.23 1.36 32.08
N ALA A 627 -42.09 1.82 30.82
CA ALA A 627 -42.84 1.32 29.67
C ALA A 627 -42.31 1.93 28.36
N LEU A 628 -41.87 1.09 27.41
CA LEU A 628 -42.37 1.15 26.02
C LEU A 628 -41.92 -0.09 25.23
N CYS A 629 -42.83 -1.05 25.11
CA CYS A 629 -42.87 -2.06 24.07
C CYS A 629 -44.35 -2.32 23.74
N CYS A 630 -44.59 -2.75 22.50
CA CYS A 630 -45.87 -2.96 21.78
C CYS A 630 -46.30 -1.74 20.96
N GLY A 631 -46.60 -1.85 19.67
CA GLY A 631 -46.67 -3.00 18.78
C GLY A 631 -47.52 -2.60 17.55
N VAL A 632 -47.23 -3.14 16.37
CA VAL A 632 -48.20 -3.16 15.26
C VAL A 632 -48.02 -4.45 14.46
N ALA A 633 -49.05 -5.28 14.51
CA ALA A 633 -49.38 -6.24 13.47
C ALA A 633 -50.91 -6.28 13.38
N ILE A 634 -51.47 -6.25 12.16
CA ILE A 634 -52.61 -7.06 11.67
C ILE A 634 -53.11 -6.56 10.28
N LEU A 635 -52.96 -7.45 9.28
CA LEU A 635 -53.90 -7.91 8.22
C LEU A 635 -54.50 -6.95 7.15
N MET A 636 -54.28 -7.26 5.86
CA MET A 636 -55.19 -8.10 5.01
C MET A 636 -54.80 -8.16 3.50
N ALA A 637 -54.63 -9.40 3.02
CA ALA A 637 -55.16 -10.08 1.82
C ALA A 637 -55.44 -9.38 0.45
N SER A 638 -55.00 -10.13 -0.59
CA SER A 638 -55.64 -10.45 -1.90
C SER A 638 -55.47 -9.51 -3.12
N GLY A 639 -55.05 -10.13 -4.24
CA GLY A 639 -55.38 -9.68 -5.61
C GLY A 639 -54.36 -10.05 -6.70
N LEU A 640 -54.57 -11.22 -7.33
CA LEU A 640 -54.17 -11.68 -8.69
C LEU A 640 -52.71 -11.53 -9.19
#